data_AF-A0A8H6WZB4-F1
#
_entry.id   AF-A0A8H6WZB4-F1
#
_cell.length_a   1.000
_cell.length_b   1.000
_cell.length_c   1.000
_cell.angle_alpha   90.00
_cell.angle_beta   90.00
_cell.angle_gamma   90.00
#
_symmetry.space_group_name_H-M   'P 1'
#
loop_
_entity.id
_entity.type
_entity.pdbx_description
1 polymer ?
#
loop_
_entity_poly.entity_id
_entity_poly.type
_entity_poly.pdbx_seq_one_letter_code
_entity_poly.pdbx_strand_id
1 'polypeptide(L)'
;MPLVLAPERDRIEEIDIEVWQLEARIRQLEYEREKLQSRLDAYKYPVLTIPNELLGEIFVRTYLLALAADSTLYARAMVQHTAGIVGPRPTISETHGEVEATPALHTWVQRAGNFPLNFFNCSAYVLDDTSKNLIPAIANYRPQWGVLSLDVMPAHLGDLSEAMPQLSALYLTGVGEPTPSPVPLRIGATPLLSSVDLWDIPFDASSLRWDRLTELSLVQTPQAPIVAVLRLAHRLVHCRLRLTTGLSPNLGTASITLPLLETFIIERHHDLTNNYTHLPTPYHYDITMFVLPSLRRLCTTSLSRIVGDAAPWMVREVQGLLERSKCQLEVLRFFNDLSLSLGEAEISHLRQMFPQIKQIDSRRRPERLGWNARYDDAWTSESCTDNPMTKLLFDTERARLVQLHESMASFEKGIKELENLMAPLRSEQKAIQAELAAEIFLRTLPDPPAAPPLLGLAAPQNLLGVCTQWRAIALATHGLWKRTHLPRLYGSNKLTLEQMVAAFGTWLLRSNGPIALSWTSDLQSYNIRSLVALLPAHRQRWQGLNLELDAEDLHHLSGPAPRLVQFYLAVSGDCSRYPALSLRPNPLLRSVGLSNVDYDAATLRWETLTELSILWARSLEGTFAVLSLATSLVHCRLHFALDNSSETTRTAAVLPHLETLIVEPEEGFAVLTAFAFPNLRRLLLSGHRLPSAIVITHLRQLMESSKCPLKTLWLTTASSSDPGWYDWTEDEWWTQSLKRNSASD
;
A
#
# COMPACT_ATOMS: atom_id res chain seq x y z
N MET A 1 -29.76 59.82 19.15
CA MET A 1 -28.68 59.00 18.55
C MET A 1 -29.34 57.97 17.66
N PRO A 2 -29.07 57.96 16.34
CA PRO A 2 -29.58 56.89 15.48
C PRO A 2 -28.90 55.58 15.88
N LEU A 3 -29.71 54.53 16.06
CA LEU A 3 -29.25 53.16 16.31
C LEU A 3 -28.47 52.69 15.09
N VAL A 4 -27.15 52.65 15.20
CA VAL A 4 -26.28 52.01 14.21
C VAL A 4 -26.54 50.51 14.35
N LEU A 5 -27.31 49.95 13.42
CA LEU A 5 -27.49 48.50 13.33
C LEU A 5 -26.15 47.89 12.91
N ALA A 6 -25.81 46.77 13.56
CA ALA A 6 -24.52 46.10 13.39
C ALA A 6 -24.41 45.52 11.96
N PRO A 7 -23.33 45.79 11.21
CA PRO A 7 -23.13 45.36 9.81
C PRO A 7 -23.21 43.83 9.60
N GLU A 8 -23.10 43.06 10.68
CA GLU A 8 -23.29 41.62 10.69
C GLU A 8 -24.70 41.18 10.30
N ARG A 9 -25.73 42.03 10.47
CA ARG A 9 -27.10 41.71 10.07
C ARG A 9 -27.27 41.60 8.56
N ASP A 10 -26.63 42.51 7.82
CA ASP A 10 -26.68 42.52 6.36
C ASP A 10 -25.97 41.26 5.80
N ARG A 11 -24.88 40.83 6.45
CA ARG A 11 -24.17 39.60 6.06
C ARG A 11 -24.96 38.32 6.32
N ILE A 12 -25.77 38.27 7.38
CA ILE A 12 -26.65 37.12 7.65
C ILE A 12 -27.69 37.00 6.53
N GLU A 13 -28.29 38.11 6.10
CA GLU A 13 -29.27 38.13 5.02
C GLU A 13 -28.65 37.66 3.68
N GLU A 14 -27.42 38.07 3.38
CA GLU A 14 -26.68 37.56 2.20
C GLU A 14 -26.44 36.05 2.26
N ILE A 15 -26.07 35.52 3.43
CA ILE A 15 -25.83 34.08 3.63
C ILE A 15 -27.14 33.30 3.48
N ASP A 16 -28.25 33.78 4.04
CA ASP A 16 -29.55 33.13 3.92
C ASP A 16 -30.02 33.05 2.46
N ILE A 17 -29.74 34.08 1.65
CA ILE A 17 -30.00 34.07 0.21
C ILE A 17 -29.11 33.02 -0.50
N GLU A 18 -27.83 32.93 -0.15
CA GLU A 18 -26.90 31.96 -0.73
C GLU A 18 -27.31 30.52 -0.40
N VAL A 19 -27.68 30.25 0.86
CA VAL A 19 -28.20 28.95 1.30
C VAL A 19 -29.46 28.58 0.50
N TRP A 20 -30.39 29.51 0.36
CA TRP A 20 -31.62 29.28 -0.40
C TRP A 20 -31.34 28.96 -1.89
N GLN A 21 -30.38 29.64 -2.52
CA GLN A 21 -29.97 29.36 -3.91
C GLN A 21 -29.34 27.97 -4.05
N LEU A 22 -28.50 27.56 -3.10
CA LEU A 22 -27.89 26.24 -3.10
C LEU A 22 -28.94 25.14 -2.90
N GLU A 23 -29.91 25.33 -2.00
CA GLU A 23 -31.02 24.39 -1.81
C GLU A 23 -31.90 24.25 -3.06
N ALA A 24 -32.14 25.35 -3.78
CA ALA A 24 -32.87 25.31 -5.06
C ALA A 24 -32.09 24.53 -6.12
N ARG A 25 -30.75 24.70 -6.18
CA ARG A 25 -29.89 23.97 -7.11
C ARG A 25 -29.82 22.47 -6.79
N ILE A 26 -29.75 22.10 -5.51
CA ILE A 26 -29.79 20.69 -5.08
C ILE A 26 -31.10 20.04 -5.54
N ARG A 27 -32.25 20.67 -5.27
CA ARG A 27 -33.57 20.14 -5.71
C ARG A 27 -33.66 19.98 -7.23
N GLN A 28 -33.09 20.91 -8.00
CA GLN A 28 -33.04 20.81 -9.46
C GLN A 28 -32.22 19.59 -9.92
N LEU A 29 -31.05 19.36 -9.32
CA LEU A 29 -30.18 18.23 -9.64
C LEU A 29 -30.79 16.89 -9.21
N GLU A 30 -31.50 16.85 -8.07
CA GLU A 30 -32.25 15.66 -7.63
C GLU A 30 -33.35 15.29 -8.62
N TYR A 31 -34.12 16.27 -9.09
CA TYR A 31 -35.13 16.07 -10.13
C TYR A 31 -34.53 15.57 -11.46
N GLU A 32 -33.41 16.16 -11.89
CA GLU A 32 -32.72 15.74 -13.11
C GLU A 32 -32.18 14.31 -12.98
N ARG A 33 -31.62 13.96 -11.81
CA ARG A 33 -31.17 12.60 -11.50
C ARG A 33 -32.31 11.59 -11.54
N GLU A 34 -33.47 11.88 -10.94
CA GLU A 34 -34.64 11.00 -10.99
C GLU A 34 -35.14 10.78 -12.43
N LYS A 35 -35.13 11.84 -13.25
CA LYS A 35 -35.49 11.76 -14.67
C LYS A 35 -34.52 10.89 -15.47
N LEU A 36 -33.21 11.01 -15.22
CA LEU A 36 -32.19 10.18 -15.86
C LEU A 36 -32.28 8.73 -15.40
N GLN A 37 -32.50 8.48 -14.10
CA GLN A 37 -32.71 7.13 -13.56
C GLN A 37 -33.93 6.47 -14.18
N SER A 38 -35.06 7.18 -14.26
CA SER A 38 -36.28 6.66 -14.92
C SER A 38 -36.04 6.31 -16.39
N ARG A 39 -35.21 7.08 -17.11
CA ARG A 39 -34.83 6.76 -18.49
C ARG A 39 -33.95 5.52 -18.57
N LEU A 40 -33.00 5.36 -17.65
CA LEU A 40 -32.13 4.18 -17.57
C LEU A 40 -32.92 2.91 -17.23
N ASP A 41 -33.86 2.99 -16.29
CA ASP A 41 -34.71 1.86 -15.88
C ASP A 41 -35.65 1.42 -17.02
N ALA A 42 -36.02 2.33 -17.92
CA ALA A 42 -36.80 2.03 -19.12
C ALA A 42 -35.99 1.30 -20.21
N TYR A 43 -34.66 1.37 -20.18
CA TYR A 43 -33.81 0.63 -21.12
C TYR A 43 -33.75 -0.86 -20.73
N LYS A 44 -34.43 -1.70 -21.51
CA LYS A 44 -34.25 -3.15 -21.46
C LYS A 44 -33.03 -3.53 -22.30
N TYR A 45 -31.90 -3.76 -21.65
CA TYR A 45 -30.74 -4.34 -22.33
C TYR A 45 -31.06 -5.78 -22.76
N PRO A 46 -30.83 -6.16 -24.03
CA PRO A 46 -30.97 -7.54 -24.45
C PRO A 46 -30.01 -8.41 -23.61
N VAL A 47 -30.59 -9.40 -22.92
CA VAL A 47 -30.01 -10.22 -21.83
C VAL A 47 -28.73 -10.99 -22.22
N LEU A 48 -28.29 -10.92 -23.48
CA LEU A 48 -27.17 -11.69 -24.01
C LEU A 48 -25.82 -10.97 -24.00
N THR A 49 -25.80 -9.65 -23.78
CA THR A 49 -24.55 -8.89 -23.71
C THR A 49 -24.66 -7.85 -22.61
N ILE A 50 -23.89 -8.03 -21.53
CA ILE A 50 -23.58 -6.92 -20.63
C ILE A 50 -22.84 -5.90 -21.50
N PRO A 51 -23.36 -4.67 -21.67
CA PRO A 51 -22.66 -3.63 -22.43
C PRO A 51 -21.24 -3.47 -21.90
N ASN A 52 -20.26 -3.28 -22.80
CA ASN A 52 -18.85 -3.18 -22.45
C ASN A 52 -18.59 -2.04 -21.45
N GLU A 53 -19.46 -1.05 -21.41
CA GLU A 53 -19.45 0.08 -20.49
C GLU A 53 -19.75 -0.37 -19.06
N LEU A 54 -20.72 -1.27 -18.85
CA LEU A 54 -21.04 -1.82 -17.54
C LEU A 54 -19.98 -2.83 -17.09
N LEU A 55 -19.46 -3.66 -17.99
CA LEU A 55 -18.30 -4.52 -17.72
C LEU A 55 -17.08 -3.68 -17.34
N GLY A 56 -16.81 -2.62 -18.10
CA GLY A 56 -15.74 -1.66 -17.82
C GLY A 56 -15.91 -0.97 -16.47
N GLU A 57 -17.13 -0.52 -16.12
CA GLU A 57 -17.39 0.08 -14.83
C GLU A 57 -17.27 -0.92 -13.67
N ILE A 58 -17.72 -2.17 -13.85
CA ILE A 58 -17.52 -3.26 -12.88
C ILE A 58 -16.03 -3.51 -12.69
N PHE A 59 -15.26 -3.68 -13.76
CA PHE A 59 -13.81 -3.91 -13.67
C PHE A 59 -13.07 -2.73 -13.06
N VAL A 60 -13.40 -1.49 -13.44
CA VAL A 60 -12.79 -0.28 -12.88
C VAL A 60 -13.13 -0.16 -11.40
N ARG A 61 -14.37 -0.40 -10.98
CA ARG A 61 -14.74 -0.35 -9.56
C ARG A 61 -14.09 -1.49 -8.77
N THR A 62 -14.07 -2.72 -9.28
CA THR A 62 -13.40 -3.86 -8.62
C THR A 62 -11.89 -3.65 -8.51
N TYR A 63 -11.26 -3.11 -9.56
CA TYR A 63 -9.83 -2.77 -9.57
C TYR A 63 -9.49 -1.60 -8.62
N LEU A 64 -10.30 -0.54 -8.62
CA LEU A 64 -10.16 0.56 -7.67
C LEU A 64 -10.41 0.12 -6.22
N LEU A 65 -11.27 -0.88 -5.99
CA LEU A 65 -11.51 -1.45 -4.67
C LEU A 65 -10.35 -2.34 -4.19
N ALA A 66 -9.72 -3.10 -5.09
CA ALA A 66 -8.48 -3.82 -4.79
C ALA A 66 -7.35 -2.86 -4.41
N LEU A 67 -7.21 -1.76 -5.14
CA LEU A 67 -6.23 -0.70 -4.83
C LEU A 67 -6.57 0.12 -3.58
N ALA A 68 -7.86 0.33 -3.28
CA ALA A 68 -8.32 1.03 -2.08
C ALA A 68 -8.10 0.20 -0.80
N ALA A 69 -8.19 -1.13 -0.89
CA ALA A 69 -7.92 -2.04 0.23
C ALA A 69 -6.44 -2.00 0.66
N ASP A 70 -5.51 -1.93 -0.28
CA ASP A 70 -4.06 -1.76 0.02
C ASP A 70 -3.71 -0.34 0.51
N SER A 71 -4.38 0.70 0.00
CA SER A 71 -4.02 2.10 0.28
C SER A 71 -4.70 2.71 1.51
N THR A 72 -5.75 2.09 2.07
CA THR A 72 -6.40 2.56 3.31
C THR A 72 -5.62 2.23 4.57
N LEU A 73 -4.71 1.26 4.54
CA LEU A 73 -3.77 0.95 5.62
C LEU A 73 -2.70 2.04 5.77
N TYR A 74 -2.14 2.52 4.66
CA TYR A 74 -1.11 3.57 4.66
C TYR A 74 -1.68 4.98 4.95
N ALA A 75 -2.97 5.18 4.70
CA ALA A 75 -3.67 6.45 4.89
C ALA A 75 -3.82 6.89 6.36
N ARG A 76 -3.90 5.91 7.27
CA ARG A 76 -4.33 6.12 8.66
C ARG A 76 -3.22 6.61 9.59
N ALA A 77 -1.96 6.36 9.25
CA ALA A 77 -0.81 6.88 10.00
C ALA A 77 -0.66 8.41 9.92
N MET A 78 -1.25 9.07 8.91
CA MET A 78 -1.03 10.50 8.64
C MET A 78 -2.03 11.47 9.30
N VAL A 79 -3.15 11.00 9.89
CA VAL A 79 -4.22 11.92 10.37
C VAL A 79 -4.17 12.18 11.89
N GLN A 80 -3.31 11.51 12.66
CA GLN A 80 -3.30 11.64 14.13
C GLN A 80 -2.40 12.75 14.72
N HIS A 81 -1.79 13.64 13.93
CA HIS A 81 -0.74 14.53 14.45
C HIS A 81 -1.13 15.95 14.88
N THR A 82 -2.40 16.27 15.12
CA THR A 82 -2.79 17.60 15.64
C THR A 82 -3.83 17.53 16.76
N ALA A 83 -3.42 17.05 17.94
CA ALA A 83 -3.90 17.59 19.22
C ALA A 83 -3.08 17.09 20.42
N GLY A 84 -2.29 17.98 21.03
CA GLY A 84 -2.03 17.97 22.47
C GLY A 84 -0.69 17.42 22.97
N ILE A 85 0.35 18.28 23.06
CA ILE A 85 1.41 18.12 24.05
C ILE A 85 1.77 19.50 24.65
N VAL A 86 1.42 19.71 25.92
CA VAL A 86 2.11 20.62 26.84
C VAL A 86 2.39 19.84 28.13
N GLY A 87 3.67 19.59 28.45
CA GLY A 87 4.11 19.02 29.73
C GLY A 87 5.56 18.53 29.70
N PRO A 88 6.38 18.76 30.75
CA PRO A 88 7.84 18.93 30.60
C PRO A 88 8.67 17.66 30.81
N ARG A 89 9.83 17.62 30.12
CA ARG A 89 10.91 16.61 30.24
C ARG A 89 11.66 16.69 31.58
N PRO A 90 12.13 15.56 32.14
CA PRO A 90 13.31 15.52 32.98
C PRO A 90 14.55 15.05 32.20
N THR A 91 15.65 15.75 32.41
CA THR A 91 17.03 15.44 31.99
C THR A 91 17.61 14.27 32.77
N ILE A 92 18.19 13.27 32.09
CA ILE A 92 19.10 12.27 32.67
C ILE A 92 20.34 12.15 31.78
N SER A 93 21.48 12.03 32.47
CA SER A 93 22.86 12.22 32.02
C SER A 93 23.42 11.18 31.06
N GLU A 94 24.31 11.65 30.20
CA GLU A 94 25.18 10.95 29.27
C GLU A 94 26.04 9.86 29.96
N THR A 95 25.97 8.64 29.44
CA THR A 95 27.05 7.65 29.53
C THR A 95 27.30 7.10 28.13
N HIS A 96 28.41 7.53 27.52
CA HIS A 96 28.86 7.04 26.21
C HIS A 96 29.41 5.62 26.34
N GLY A 97 28.72 4.65 25.75
CA GLY A 97 29.26 3.33 25.43
C GLY A 97 29.30 3.18 23.92
N GLU A 98 30.51 3.13 23.33
CA GLU A 98 30.73 2.78 21.93
C GLU A 98 30.19 1.36 21.66
N VAL A 99 29.29 1.22 20.68
CA VAL A 99 28.53 -0.01 20.41
C VAL A 99 29.27 -0.93 19.42
N GLU A 100 29.49 -2.19 19.82
CA GLU A 100 30.10 -3.28 19.03
C GLU A 100 29.13 -3.92 17.99
N ALA A 101 28.51 -3.15 17.09
CA ALA A 101 27.63 -3.70 16.04
C ALA A 101 28.41 -4.42 14.91
N THR A 102 29.72 -4.22 14.83
CA THR A 102 30.61 -4.64 13.73
C THR A 102 30.79 -6.17 13.57
N PRO A 103 30.87 -7.01 14.63
CA PRO A 103 31.20 -8.43 14.46
C PRO A 103 30.08 -9.30 13.86
N ALA A 104 28.80 -8.99 14.14
CA ALA A 104 27.67 -9.77 13.62
C ALA A 104 27.46 -9.53 12.12
N LEU A 105 27.53 -8.27 11.70
CA LEU A 105 27.56 -7.88 10.29
C LEU A 105 28.74 -8.54 9.58
N HIS A 106 29.93 -8.56 10.20
CA HIS A 106 31.11 -9.23 9.65
C HIS A 106 30.90 -10.73 9.44
N THR A 107 30.29 -11.40 10.42
CA THR A 107 29.99 -12.83 10.33
C THR A 107 28.96 -13.13 9.23
N TRP A 108 27.93 -12.29 9.08
CA TRP A 108 26.94 -12.46 8.03
C TRP A 108 27.55 -12.29 6.63
N VAL A 109 28.35 -11.23 6.43
CA VAL A 109 28.99 -11.01 5.12
C VAL A 109 30.02 -12.11 4.80
N GLN A 110 30.79 -12.57 5.78
CA GLN A 110 31.69 -13.71 5.57
C GLN A 110 30.94 -14.96 5.07
N ARG A 111 29.71 -15.19 5.52
CA ARG A 111 28.88 -16.32 5.07
C ARG A 111 28.26 -16.10 3.68
N ALA A 112 28.00 -14.84 3.31
CA ALA A 112 27.51 -14.49 1.97
C ALA A 112 28.57 -14.71 0.87
N GLY A 113 29.84 -14.93 1.24
CA GLY A 113 30.88 -15.28 0.28
C GLY A 113 31.15 -14.17 -0.72
N ASN A 114 31.04 -14.47 -2.03
CA ASN A 114 31.28 -13.52 -3.13
C ASN A 114 29.98 -13.06 -3.83
N PHE A 115 28.81 -13.32 -3.25
CA PHE A 115 27.55 -12.94 -3.87
C PHE A 115 27.30 -11.42 -3.77
N PRO A 116 26.65 -10.79 -4.78
CA PRO A 116 26.25 -9.40 -4.67
C PRO A 116 25.31 -9.16 -3.48
N LEU A 117 25.64 -8.20 -2.64
CA LEU A 117 24.86 -7.78 -1.49
C LEU A 117 23.96 -6.61 -1.88
N ASN A 118 22.66 -6.74 -1.58
CA ASN A 118 21.70 -5.67 -1.76
C ASN A 118 21.36 -5.09 -0.38
N PHE A 119 21.66 -3.82 -0.20
CA PHE A 119 21.38 -3.09 1.04
C PHE A 119 20.21 -2.14 0.80
N PHE A 120 19.15 -2.32 1.58
CA PHE A 120 18.00 -1.42 1.63
C PHE A 120 17.86 -0.95 3.07
N ASN A 121 18.24 0.30 3.33
CA ASN A 121 17.96 0.94 4.60
C ASN A 121 16.67 1.75 4.45
N CYS A 122 15.60 1.25 5.06
CA CYS A 122 14.31 1.94 5.14
C CYS A 122 14.18 2.59 6.52
N SER A 123 14.83 3.73 6.76
CA SER A 123 14.49 4.53 7.94
C SER A 123 14.97 5.98 7.83
N ALA A 124 14.05 6.85 7.43
CA ALA A 124 14.24 8.30 7.37
C ALA A 124 14.39 8.97 8.77
N TYR A 125 14.42 8.20 9.88
CA TYR A 125 14.31 8.76 11.24
C TYR A 125 15.27 8.20 12.29
N VAL A 126 16.15 7.23 11.98
CA VAL A 126 17.22 6.83 12.92
C VAL A 126 18.40 7.80 12.77
N LEU A 127 18.20 9.01 13.29
CA LEU A 127 19.17 10.10 13.37
C LEU A 127 20.00 10.01 14.67
N ASP A 128 20.54 8.83 15.00
CA ASP A 128 21.43 8.66 16.16
C ASP A 128 22.83 8.15 15.78
N ASP A 129 23.69 8.00 16.80
CA ASP A 129 25.06 7.50 16.72
C ASP A 129 25.20 6.12 16.05
N THR A 130 24.12 5.35 15.85
CA THR A 130 24.19 4.07 15.13
C THR A 130 24.46 4.26 13.64
N SER A 131 23.93 5.31 13.01
CA SER A 131 24.21 5.64 11.60
C SER A 131 25.70 5.93 11.37
N LYS A 132 26.36 6.59 12.35
CA LYS A 132 27.79 6.88 12.34
C LYS A 132 28.66 5.62 12.32
N ASN A 133 28.17 4.53 12.92
CA ASN A 133 28.91 3.27 13.00
C ASN A 133 28.53 2.29 11.89
N LEU A 134 27.30 2.35 11.37
CA LEU A 134 26.81 1.45 10.33
C LEU A 134 27.54 1.65 9.00
N ILE A 135 27.67 2.90 8.53
CA ILE A 135 28.29 3.20 7.23
C ILE A 135 29.75 2.70 7.18
N PRO A 136 30.62 3.01 8.16
CA PRO A 136 31.97 2.44 8.23
C PRO A 136 31.98 0.90 8.34
N ALA A 137 31.00 0.30 9.02
CA ALA A 137 30.92 -1.14 9.19
C ALA A 137 30.57 -1.87 7.89
N ILE A 138 29.62 -1.37 7.10
CA ILE A 138 29.26 -1.95 5.79
C ILE A 138 30.30 -1.65 4.71
N ALA A 139 31.00 -0.52 4.82
CA ALA A 139 32.01 -0.04 3.88
C ALA A 139 33.10 -1.09 3.54
N ASN A 140 33.45 -1.95 4.50
CA ASN A 140 34.42 -3.03 4.28
C ASN A 140 33.97 -4.07 3.21
N TYR A 141 32.70 -4.06 2.82
CA TYR A 141 32.12 -5.01 1.87
C TYR A 141 31.72 -4.39 0.53
N ARG A 142 32.15 -3.15 0.27
CA ARG A 142 31.96 -2.41 -0.99
C ARG A 142 32.18 -3.24 -2.27
N PRO A 143 33.19 -4.14 -2.36
CA PRO A 143 33.39 -4.96 -3.56
C PRO A 143 32.21 -5.84 -3.94
N GLN A 144 31.33 -6.16 -2.99
CA GLN A 144 30.19 -7.04 -3.18
C GLN A 144 28.87 -6.29 -3.38
N TRP A 145 28.81 -4.97 -3.24
CA TRP A 145 27.52 -4.28 -3.30
C TRP A 145 26.92 -4.33 -4.71
N GLY A 146 25.71 -4.88 -4.84
CA GLY A 146 24.94 -4.91 -6.08
C GLY A 146 23.98 -3.73 -6.19
N VAL A 147 23.11 -3.57 -5.18
CA VAL A 147 22.20 -2.43 -5.03
C VAL A 147 22.39 -1.79 -3.67
N LEU A 148 22.52 -0.47 -3.65
CA LEU A 148 22.70 0.30 -2.42
C LEU A 148 21.58 1.35 -2.29
N SER A 149 20.75 1.22 -1.27
CA SER A 149 19.75 2.22 -0.89
C SER A 149 19.96 2.63 0.57
N LEU A 150 20.34 3.88 0.81
CA LEU A 150 20.70 4.39 2.13
C LEU A 150 20.20 5.81 2.37
N ASP A 151 19.77 6.06 3.59
CA ASP A 151 19.66 7.40 4.16
C ASP A 151 21.02 7.78 4.77
N VAL A 152 21.63 8.87 4.32
CA VAL A 152 23.03 9.23 4.63
C VAL A 152 23.13 10.69 5.06
N MET A 153 23.80 10.94 6.20
CA MET A 153 24.21 12.29 6.57
C MET A 153 25.28 12.80 5.58
N PRO A 154 25.24 14.07 5.14
CA PRO A 154 26.26 14.63 4.26
C PRO A 154 27.71 14.43 4.75
N ALA A 155 27.93 14.39 6.06
CA ALA A 155 29.25 14.15 6.67
C ALA A 155 29.85 12.76 6.36
N HIS A 156 29.02 11.76 6.04
CA HIS A 156 29.45 10.37 5.78
C HIS A 156 29.60 10.03 4.30
N LEU A 157 29.40 10.99 3.39
CA LEU A 157 29.53 10.72 1.95
C LEU A 157 30.96 10.36 1.54
N GLY A 158 31.97 10.82 2.30
CA GLY A 158 33.36 10.44 2.09
C GLY A 158 33.61 8.94 2.24
N ASP A 159 32.81 8.27 3.07
CA ASP A 159 32.92 6.83 3.33
C ASP A 159 32.44 5.98 2.13
N LEU A 160 31.84 6.59 1.10
CA LEU A 160 31.39 5.92 -0.12
C LEU A 160 32.39 6.06 -1.30
N SER A 161 33.55 6.66 -1.07
CA SER A 161 34.52 7.05 -2.13
C SER A 161 35.33 5.93 -2.78
N GLU A 162 35.32 4.73 -2.20
CA GLU A 162 36.08 3.60 -2.75
C GLU A 162 35.36 2.94 -3.95
N ALA A 163 36.09 2.05 -4.63
CA ALA A 163 35.57 1.31 -5.79
C ALA A 163 34.50 0.29 -5.37
N MET A 164 33.42 0.23 -6.15
CA MET A 164 32.28 -0.67 -5.95
C MET A 164 31.99 -1.42 -7.25
N PRO A 165 32.81 -2.42 -7.62
CA PRO A 165 32.81 -3.07 -8.92
C PRO A 165 31.48 -3.71 -9.33
N GLN A 166 30.68 -4.18 -8.36
CA GLN A 166 29.41 -4.88 -8.60
C GLN A 166 28.17 -3.96 -8.58
N LEU A 167 28.34 -2.68 -8.24
CA LEU A 167 27.21 -1.78 -7.99
C LEU A 167 26.51 -1.43 -9.30
N SER A 168 25.24 -1.84 -9.44
CA SER A 168 24.40 -1.56 -10.60
C SER A 168 23.39 -0.43 -10.37
N ALA A 169 22.96 -0.23 -9.12
CA ALA A 169 22.00 0.82 -8.77
C ALA A 169 22.31 1.47 -7.40
N LEU A 170 22.13 2.78 -7.34
CA LEU A 170 22.43 3.60 -6.17
C LEU A 170 21.25 4.54 -5.86
N TYR A 171 20.72 4.46 -4.63
CA TYR A 171 19.64 5.30 -4.12
C TYR A 171 20.10 5.94 -2.81
N LEU A 172 20.36 7.24 -2.82
CA LEU A 172 20.82 7.95 -1.62
C LEU A 172 19.86 9.08 -1.26
N THR A 173 19.43 9.10 0.00
CA THR A 173 18.66 10.20 0.58
C THR A 173 19.51 10.95 1.59
N GLY A 174 19.69 12.24 1.38
CA GLY A 174 20.29 13.15 2.33
C GLY A 174 19.34 13.33 3.50
N VAL A 175 19.82 13.07 4.70
CA VAL A 175 19.10 13.34 5.94
C VAL A 175 19.86 14.43 6.72
N GLY A 176 19.14 15.25 7.49
CA GLY A 176 19.70 16.32 8.31
C GLY A 176 19.66 17.71 7.68
N GLU A 177 20.08 18.73 8.44
CA GLU A 177 20.15 20.10 7.94
C GLU A 177 21.30 20.25 6.93
N PRO A 178 21.09 21.00 5.82
CA PRO A 178 22.12 21.22 4.83
C PRO A 178 23.30 21.97 5.48
N THR A 179 24.44 21.31 5.58
CA THR A 179 25.68 21.95 6.04
C THR A 179 26.08 23.05 5.05
N PRO A 180 26.63 24.19 5.50
CA PRO A 180 26.96 25.33 4.63
C PRO A 180 28.04 25.04 3.57
N SER A 181 28.74 23.92 3.66
CA SER A 181 29.73 23.47 2.67
C SER A 181 29.77 21.94 2.62
N PRO A 182 28.76 21.31 1.99
CA PRO A 182 28.66 19.87 1.99
C PRO A 182 29.73 19.26 1.06
N VAL A 183 30.41 18.22 1.54
CA VAL A 183 31.37 17.47 0.72
C VAL A 183 30.60 16.76 -0.40
N PRO A 184 30.91 17.00 -1.69
CA PRO A 184 30.21 16.34 -2.77
C PRO A 184 30.45 14.83 -2.71
N LEU A 185 29.42 14.06 -3.06
CA LEU A 185 29.51 12.62 -3.25
C LEU A 185 30.71 12.31 -4.13
N ARG A 186 31.53 11.36 -3.71
CA ARG A 186 32.62 10.80 -4.51
C ARG A 186 32.39 9.31 -4.47
N ILE A 187 32.32 8.66 -5.62
CA ILE A 187 32.26 7.21 -5.72
C ILE A 187 33.38 6.77 -6.65
N GLY A 188 34.10 5.72 -6.24
CA GLY A 188 35.18 5.15 -7.02
C GLY A 188 34.70 4.44 -8.29
N ALA A 189 35.51 3.50 -8.79
CA ALA A 189 35.16 2.76 -10.00
C ALA A 189 33.90 1.90 -9.79
N THR A 190 32.82 2.23 -10.52
CA THR A 190 31.53 1.52 -10.56
C THR A 190 31.19 1.15 -12.01
N PRO A 191 31.82 0.11 -12.59
CA PRO A 191 31.72 -0.17 -14.00
C PRO A 191 30.32 -0.61 -14.46
N LEU A 192 29.50 -1.14 -13.54
CA LEU A 192 28.15 -1.65 -13.80
C LEU A 192 27.02 -0.67 -13.45
N LEU A 193 27.34 0.51 -12.88
CA LEU A 193 26.33 1.45 -12.41
C LEU A 193 25.55 2.05 -13.59
N SER A 194 24.25 1.81 -13.63
CA SER A 194 23.35 2.27 -14.69
C SER A 194 22.19 3.12 -14.19
N SER A 195 21.81 3.02 -12.91
CA SER A 195 20.69 3.74 -12.30
C SER A 195 21.13 4.47 -11.03
N VAL A 196 20.82 5.76 -10.94
CA VAL A 196 21.17 6.63 -9.81
C VAL A 196 19.97 7.48 -9.40
N ASP A 197 19.62 7.45 -8.11
CA ASP A 197 18.66 8.35 -7.48
C ASP A 197 19.34 9.07 -6.31
N LEU A 198 19.37 10.39 -6.37
CA LEU A 198 19.97 11.26 -5.36
C LEU A 198 18.94 12.25 -4.88
N TRP A 199 18.58 12.18 -3.61
CA TRP A 199 17.68 13.12 -2.96
C TRP A 199 18.47 13.93 -1.93
N ASP A 200 18.58 15.24 -2.12
CA ASP A 200 19.29 16.16 -1.19
C ASP A 200 20.74 15.73 -0.89
N ILE A 201 21.37 15.07 -1.87
CA ILE A 201 22.77 14.68 -1.80
C ILE A 201 23.60 15.70 -2.59
N PRO A 202 24.66 16.28 -2.00
CA PRO A 202 25.61 17.11 -2.73
C PRO A 202 26.39 16.27 -3.75
N PHE A 203 26.53 16.74 -4.99
CA PHE A 203 27.36 16.10 -6.01
C PHE A 203 27.95 17.12 -7.00
N ASP A 204 28.88 16.67 -7.83
CA ASP A 204 29.45 17.43 -8.94
C ASP A 204 29.80 16.52 -10.16
N ALA A 205 30.41 17.11 -11.18
CA ALA A 205 30.79 16.43 -12.42
C ALA A 205 31.74 15.23 -12.24
N SER A 206 32.49 15.17 -11.14
CA SER A 206 33.46 14.12 -10.79
C SER A 206 32.95 13.14 -9.74
N SER A 207 31.70 13.27 -9.28
CA SER A 207 31.10 12.36 -8.31
C SER A 207 30.96 10.93 -8.82
N LEU A 208 30.60 10.75 -10.10
CA LEU A 208 30.27 9.48 -10.72
C LEU A 208 30.71 9.42 -12.19
N ARG A 209 30.71 8.22 -12.75
CA ARG A 209 30.80 7.99 -14.21
C ARG A 209 29.42 8.21 -14.86
N TRP A 210 29.03 9.47 -14.94
CA TRP A 210 27.74 9.91 -15.49
C TRP A 210 27.50 9.42 -16.94
N ASP A 211 28.58 9.21 -17.71
CA ASP A 211 28.57 8.75 -19.10
C ASP A 211 27.97 7.37 -19.33
N ARG A 212 27.77 6.57 -18.27
CA ARG A 212 27.23 5.21 -18.35
C ARG A 212 25.78 5.07 -17.91
N LEU A 213 25.21 6.10 -17.28
CA LEU A 213 23.87 6.02 -16.72
C LEU A 213 22.80 5.96 -17.81
N THR A 214 21.84 5.07 -17.60
CA THR A 214 20.61 4.97 -18.39
C THR A 214 19.42 5.60 -17.65
N GLU A 215 19.49 5.66 -16.33
CA GLU A 215 18.47 6.24 -15.46
C GLU A 215 19.10 7.20 -14.45
N LEU A 216 18.50 8.38 -14.32
CA LEU A 216 18.93 9.40 -13.37
C LEU A 216 17.73 10.09 -12.73
N SER A 217 17.70 10.12 -11.41
CA SER A 217 16.76 10.89 -10.60
C SER A 217 17.52 11.81 -9.67
N LEU A 218 17.26 13.11 -9.77
CA LEU A 218 17.90 14.16 -8.97
C LEU A 218 16.82 14.97 -8.28
N VAL A 219 16.73 14.86 -6.96
CA VAL A 219 15.69 15.46 -6.15
C VAL A 219 16.30 16.48 -5.18
N GLN A 220 15.72 17.68 -5.16
CA GLN A 220 16.12 18.80 -4.28
C GLN A 220 17.56 19.31 -4.47
N THR A 221 18.18 19.04 -5.62
CA THR A 221 19.57 19.44 -5.88
C THR A 221 19.69 20.89 -6.37
N PRO A 222 20.75 21.63 -5.97
CA PRO A 222 21.15 22.88 -6.61
C PRO A 222 21.34 22.76 -8.12
N GLN A 223 21.03 23.82 -8.85
CA GLN A 223 21.03 23.80 -10.32
C GLN A 223 22.41 23.59 -10.97
N ALA A 224 23.45 24.26 -10.48
CA ALA A 224 24.76 24.27 -11.16
C ALA A 224 25.37 22.85 -11.34
N PRO A 225 25.34 21.97 -10.32
CA PRO A 225 25.70 20.56 -10.47
C PRO A 225 24.89 19.80 -11.51
N ILE A 226 23.57 20.02 -11.57
CA ILE A 226 22.67 19.30 -12.49
C ILE A 226 23.09 19.55 -13.93
N VAL A 227 23.33 20.80 -14.31
CA VAL A 227 23.73 21.17 -15.68
C VAL A 227 25.07 20.52 -16.05
N ALA A 228 26.04 20.51 -15.12
CA ALA A 228 27.33 19.89 -15.35
C ALA A 228 27.21 18.38 -15.56
N VAL A 229 26.38 17.71 -14.76
CA VAL A 229 26.14 16.25 -14.82
C VAL A 229 25.39 15.85 -16.09
N LEU A 230 24.33 16.56 -16.45
CA LEU A 230 23.53 16.23 -17.64
C LEU A 230 24.35 16.36 -18.93
N ARG A 231 25.36 17.25 -18.98
CA ARG A 231 26.29 17.31 -20.13
C ARG A 231 27.18 16.07 -20.27
N LEU A 232 27.40 15.32 -19.21
CA LEU A 232 28.21 14.11 -19.21
C LEU A 232 27.36 12.85 -19.49
N ALA A 233 26.09 12.87 -19.09
CA ALA A 233 25.17 11.73 -19.09
C ALA A 233 24.45 11.49 -20.44
N HIS A 234 25.21 11.39 -21.53
CA HIS A 234 24.68 11.28 -22.90
C HIS A 234 23.92 9.96 -23.20
N ARG A 235 23.99 8.95 -22.32
CA ARG A 235 23.32 7.66 -22.46
C ARG A 235 21.98 7.55 -21.70
N LEU A 236 21.53 8.63 -21.07
CA LEU A 236 20.28 8.63 -20.33
C LEU A 236 19.11 8.31 -21.25
N VAL A 237 18.28 7.36 -20.81
CA VAL A 237 17.00 7.00 -21.41
C VAL A 237 15.86 7.57 -20.56
N HIS A 238 16.05 7.59 -19.23
CA HIS A 238 15.11 8.14 -18.26
C HIS A 238 15.80 9.20 -17.39
N CYS A 239 15.18 10.37 -17.27
CA CYS A 239 15.67 11.45 -16.42
C CYS A 239 14.52 12.07 -15.63
N ARG A 240 14.67 12.16 -14.31
CA ARG A 240 13.77 12.86 -13.40
C ARG A 240 14.55 13.94 -12.67
N LEU A 241 14.07 15.17 -12.75
CA LEU A 241 14.65 16.32 -12.06
C LEU A 241 13.59 16.95 -11.19
N ARG A 242 13.86 17.12 -9.89
CA ARG A 242 13.05 17.96 -9.01
C ARG A 242 13.87 19.11 -8.48
N LEU A 243 13.60 20.29 -9.02
CA LEU A 243 14.40 21.49 -8.81
C LEU A 243 13.89 22.27 -7.60
N THR A 244 14.79 22.61 -6.67
CA THR A 244 14.50 23.50 -5.52
C THR A 244 14.39 24.96 -5.93
N THR A 245 15.22 25.38 -6.88
CA THR A 245 15.20 26.71 -7.49
C THR A 245 15.03 26.58 -8.99
N GLY A 246 14.33 27.53 -9.62
CA GLY A 246 14.16 27.50 -11.08
C GLY A 246 15.50 27.65 -11.80
N LEU A 247 15.53 27.24 -13.08
CA LEU A 247 16.75 27.27 -13.85
C LEU A 247 17.16 28.73 -14.15
N SER A 248 18.20 29.25 -13.50
CA SER A 248 18.77 30.56 -13.80
C SER A 248 19.24 30.63 -15.25
N PRO A 249 18.84 31.65 -16.03
CA PRO A 249 19.23 31.82 -17.43
C PRO A 249 20.74 32.13 -17.60
N ASN A 250 21.46 32.42 -16.51
CA ASN A 250 22.86 32.81 -16.54
C ASN A 250 23.85 31.62 -16.55
N LEU A 251 23.37 30.36 -16.56
CA LEU A 251 24.22 29.17 -16.45
C LEU A 251 24.96 28.73 -17.73
N GLY A 252 25.24 29.72 -18.59
CA GLY A 252 25.98 29.55 -19.82
C GLY A 252 25.09 29.12 -20.97
N THR A 253 25.27 29.75 -22.12
CA THR A 253 24.53 29.54 -23.38
C THR A 253 24.72 28.15 -24.01
N ALA A 254 25.46 27.24 -23.36
CA ALA A 254 25.75 25.93 -23.91
C ALA A 254 24.58 24.98 -23.70
N SER A 255 23.96 24.55 -24.81
CA SER A 255 22.86 23.59 -24.82
C SER A 255 23.27 22.24 -24.22
N ILE A 256 22.30 21.56 -23.60
CA ILE A 256 22.43 20.20 -23.05
C ILE A 256 21.82 19.24 -24.06
N THR A 257 22.64 18.36 -24.64
CA THR A 257 22.17 17.38 -25.63
C THR A 257 22.12 15.99 -25.00
N LEU A 258 20.93 15.38 -24.95
CA LEU A 258 20.72 14.03 -24.42
C LEU A 258 20.08 13.18 -25.54
N PRO A 259 20.90 12.56 -26.40
CA PRO A 259 20.43 11.99 -27.67
C PRO A 259 19.53 10.76 -27.50
N LEU A 260 19.66 10.02 -26.38
CA LEU A 260 18.91 8.80 -26.11
C LEU A 260 17.75 8.99 -25.13
N LEU A 261 17.51 10.22 -24.65
CA LEU A 261 16.51 10.47 -23.62
C LEU A 261 15.10 10.30 -24.18
N GLU A 262 14.39 9.26 -23.76
CA GLU A 262 13.03 8.96 -24.20
C GLU A 262 11.99 9.54 -23.24
N THR A 263 12.28 9.51 -21.93
CA THR A 263 11.38 9.98 -20.88
C THR A 263 12.05 11.06 -20.04
N PHE A 264 11.43 12.23 -19.97
CA PHE A 264 11.91 13.35 -19.19
C PHE A 264 10.83 13.88 -18.24
N ILE A 265 11.10 13.84 -16.94
CA ILE A 265 10.22 14.31 -15.87
C ILE A 265 10.88 15.51 -15.19
N ILE A 266 10.22 16.65 -15.17
CA ILE A 266 10.70 17.88 -14.54
C ILE A 266 9.68 18.35 -13.50
N GLU A 267 10.06 18.27 -12.24
CA GLU A 267 9.24 18.64 -11.10
C GLU A 267 9.75 19.93 -10.45
N ARG A 268 8.81 20.74 -9.95
CA ARG A 268 9.02 21.89 -9.09
C ARG A 268 8.93 21.44 -7.66
N HIS A 269 9.94 21.76 -6.86
CA HIS A 269 9.74 21.74 -5.44
C HIS A 269 8.87 22.94 -5.03
N HIS A 270 7.58 22.69 -4.76
CA HIS A 270 6.77 23.63 -4.00
C HIS A 270 7.12 23.45 -2.53
N ASP A 271 7.92 24.35 -1.98
CA ASP A 271 8.09 24.47 -0.53
C ASP A 271 6.76 24.99 0.05
N LEU A 272 5.82 24.07 0.29
CA LEU A 272 4.51 24.39 0.87
C LEU A 272 4.62 24.81 2.34
N THR A 273 5.78 24.60 2.97
CA THR A 273 6.04 24.86 4.39
C THR A 273 6.37 26.31 4.70
N ASN A 274 6.67 27.13 3.69
CA ASN A 274 7.07 28.52 3.90
C ASN A 274 6.04 29.49 3.32
N ASN A 275 5.37 30.22 4.22
CA ASN A 275 4.38 31.29 3.99
C ASN A 275 4.92 32.53 3.25
N TYR A 276 5.84 32.39 2.29
CA TYR A 276 6.41 33.53 1.55
C TYR A 276 5.45 34.03 0.46
N THR A 277 4.63 35.02 0.82
CA THR A 277 3.81 35.84 -0.09
C THR A 277 4.61 36.86 -0.91
N HIS A 278 5.95 36.83 -0.87
CA HIS A 278 6.79 37.93 -1.37
C HIS A 278 7.97 37.55 -2.27
N LEU A 279 8.04 36.34 -2.86
CA LEU A 279 9.07 36.07 -3.86
C LEU A 279 8.75 36.82 -5.17
N PRO A 280 9.56 37.84 -5.56
CA PRO A 280 9.33 38.59 -6.77
C PRO A 280 9.98 37.83 -7.93
N THR A 281 9.20 37.61 -8.99
CA THR A 281 9.51 36.99 -10.28
C THR A 281 9.13 35.50 -10.45
N PRO A 282 8.39 35.16 -11.53
CA PRO A 282 8.12 33.78 -11.91
C PRO A 282 9.43 33.13 -12.34
N TYR A 283 9.99 32.28 -11.50
CA TYR A 283 11.08 31.39 -11.92
C TYR A 283 10.56 30.46 -13.01
N HIS A 284 11.04 30.66 -14.24
CA HIS A 284 10.75 29.83 -15.40
C HIS A 284 11.71 28.64 -15.44
N TYR A 285 11.20 27.48 -15.85
CA TYR A 285 12.07 26.41 -16.34
C TYR A 285 12.43 26.76 -17.75
N ASP A 286 13.66 27.23 -17.93
CA ASP A 286 14.23 27.34 -19.25
C ASP A 286 14.54 25.92 -19.75
N ILE A 287 13.51 25.21 -20.21
CA ILE A 287 13.70 23.94 -20.91
C ILE A 287 14.25 24.21 -22.32
N THR A 288 14.41 25.47 -22.70
CA THR A 288 15.05 25.85 -23.95
C THR A 288 16.53 25.44 -24.03
N MET A 289 17.18 25.16 -22.90
CA MET A 289 18.56 24.68 -22.92
C MET A 289 18.71 23.23 -23.42
N PHE A 290 17.63 22.44 -23.48
CA PHE A 290 17.72 21.02 -23.84
C PHE A 290 17.53 20.78 -25.36
N VAL A 291 18.28 19.80 -25.87
CA VAL A 291 18.18 19.20 -27.21
C VAL A 291 18.02 17.68 -27.04
N LEU A 292 16.80 17.19 -27.22
CA LEU A 292 16.37 15.84 -26.82
C LEU A 292 15.76 15.08 -28.01
N PRO A 293 16.55 14.68 -29.02
CA PRO A 293 16.02 14.17 -30.30
C PRO A 293 15.19 12.88 -30.17
N SER A 294 15.43 12.05 -29.15
CA SER A 294 14.68 10.81 -28.91
C SER A 294 13.51 10.97 -27.92
N LEU A 295 13.20 12.20 -27.49
CA LEU A 295 12.16 12.44 -26.48
C LEU A 295 10.78 12.03 -27.00
N ARG A 296 10.15 11.09 -26.29
CA ARG A 296 8.79 10.61 -26.55
C ARG A 296 7.81 11.01 -25.47
N ARG A 297 8.27 11.14 -24.22
CA ARG A 297 7.44 11.42 -23.05
C ARG A 297 8.02 12.58 -22.27
N LEU A 298 7.26 13.67 -22.18
CA LEU A 298 7.59 14.82 -21.35
C LEU A 298 6.56 14.96 -20.24
N CYS A 299 7.04 15.03 -19.00
CA CYS A 299 6.20 15.31 -17.87
C CYS A 299 6.72 16.52 -17.08
N THR A 300 5.82 17.44 -16.74
CA THR A 300 6.19 18.66 -16.01
C THR A 300 5.15 19.03 -14.94
N THR A 301 5.60 19.47 -13.77
CA THR A 301 4.74 20.10 -12.76
C THR A 301 4.82 21.63 -12.92
N SER A 302 3.70 22.34 -13.11
CA SER A 302 3.54 23.80 -12.83
C SER A 302 2.47 24.43 -13.72
N LEU A 303 1.17 24.20 -13.44
CA LEU A 303 0.10 24.93 -14.13
C LEU A 303 -0.94 25.58 -13.21
N SER A 304 -1.07 25.15 -11.97
CA SER A 304 -2.25 25.49 -11.15
C SER A 304 -2.33 26.93 -10.64
N ARG A 305 -1.24 27.73 -10.64
CA ARG A 305 -1.27 29.11 -10.12
C ARG A 305 -1.32 30.22 -11.15
N ILE A 306 -1.34 29.92 -12.45
CA ILE A 306 -1.20 30.96 -13.49
C ILE A 306 -2.15 30.77 -14.68
N VAL A 307 -3.30 30.15 -14.43
CA VAL A 307 -4.40 30.09 -15.40
C VAL A 307 -5.15 31.43 -15.33
N GLY A 308 -4.68 32.36 -16.15
CA GLY A 308 -5.24 33.69 -16.35
C GLY A 308 -4.56 34.39 -17.53
N ASP A 309 -3.22 34.42 -17.54
CA ASP A 309 -2.44 35.09 -18.61
C ASP A 309 -1.11 34.39 -18.98
N ALA A 310 -0.73 33.29 -18.32
CA ALA A 310 0.62 32.72 -18.48
C ALA A 310 0.68 31.37 -19.23
N ALA A 311 -0.38 30.95 -19.91
CA ALA A 311 -0.27 29.90 -20.93
C ALA A 311 0.79 30.19 -22.02
N PRO A 312 1.03 31.45 -22.47
CA PRO A 312 1.92 31.71 -23.61
C PRO A 312 3.38 31.32 -23.41
N TRP A 313 3.95 31.45 -22.20
CA TRP A 313 5.38 31.14 -22.01
C TRP A 313 5.63 29.63 -22.05
N MET A 314 4.77 28.81 -21.43
CA MET A 314 4.94 27.36 -21.43
C MET A 314 4.78 26.79 -22.84
N VAL A 315 3.81 27.30 -23.59
CA VAL A 315 3.68 26.97 -25.01
C VAL A 315 4.98 27.29 -25.74
N ARG A 316 5.57 28.48 -25.52
CA ARG A 316 6.86 28.85 -26.13
C ARG A 316 8.00 27.92 -25.70
N GLU A 317 8.04 27.51 -24.44
CA GLU A 317 9.05 26.58 -23.92
C GLU A 317 8.93 25.20 -24.58
N VAL A 318 7.73 24.62 -24.62
CA VAL A 318 7.46 23.32 -25.26
C VAL A 318 7.69 23.41 -26.77
N GLN A 319 7.18 24.47 -27.42
CA GLN A 319 7.40 24.71 -28.84
C GLN A 319 8.89 24.85 -29.16
N GLY A 320 9.62 25.65 -28.39
CA GLY A 320 11.06 25.81 -28.55
C GLY A 320 11.80 24.48 -28.35
N LEU A 321 11.40 23.68 -27.35
CA LEU A 321 11.95 22.34 -27.15
C LEU A 321 11.72 21.44 -28.38
N LEU A 322 10.51 21.42 -28.94
CA LEU A 322 10.16 20.62 -30.11
C LEU A 322 10.92 21.08 -31.35
N GLU A 323 11.01 22.39 -31.59
CA GLU A 323 11.71 22.97 -32.74
C GLU A 323 13.21 22.65 -32.72
N ARG A 324 13.86 22.77 -31.55
CA ARG A 324 15.30 22.49 -31.41
C ARG A 324 15.61 21.00 -31.38
N SER A 325 14.81 20.22 -30.66
CA SER A 325 15.06 18.79 -30.47
C SER A 325 14.67 17.98 -31.70
N LYS A 326 13.70 18.46 -32.50
CA LYS A 326 13.11 17.73 -33.62
C LYS A 326 12.63 16.32 -33.22
N CYS A 327 12.13 16.20 -31.99
CA CYS A 327 11.70 14.93 -31.43
C CYS A 327 10.25 14.61 -31.79
N GLN A 328 9.90 13.33 -31.67
CA GLN A 328 8.52 12.84 -31.86
C GLN A 328 7.84 12.72 -30.50
N LEU A 329 7.55 13.86 -29.88
CA LEU A 329 6.90 13.87 -28.58
C LEU A 329 5.49 13.26 -28.70
N GLU A 330 5.33 12.06 -28.16
CA GLU A 330 4.07 11.32 -28.21
C GLU A 330 3.16 11.71 -27.06
N VAL A 331 3.75 12.00 -25.89
CA VAL A 331 2.99 12.37 -24.70
C VAL A 331 3.55 13.58 -23.98
N LEU A 332 2.64 14.51 -23.68
CA LEU A 332 2.85 15.64 -22.80
C LEU A 332 1.91 15.55 -21.59
N ARG A 333 2.47 15.32 -20.40
CA ARG A 333 1.71 15.20 -19.15
C ARG A 333 2.00 16.33 -18.18
N PHE A 334 0.96 16.86 -17.59
CA PHE A 334 1.04 17.85 -16.53
C PHE A 334 0.67 17.26 -15.18
N PHE A 335 1.54 17.44 -14.18
CA PHE A 335 1.24 17.11 -12.79
C PHE A 335 0.85 18.37 -12.02
N ASN A 336 -0.33 18.35 -11.40
CA ASN A 336 -0.77 19.43 -10.54
C ASN A 336 -0.65 19.03 -9.07
N ASP A 337 0.17 19.79 -8.34
CA ASP A 337 0.39 19.70 -6.89
C ASP A 337 -0.76 20.34 -6.09
N LEU A 338 -1.66 21.07 -6.75
CA LEU A 338 -2.84 21.70 -6.16
C LEU A 338 -4.09 21.13 -6.85
N SER A 339 -5.24 21.18 -6.18
CA SER A 339 -6.55 20.66 -6.63
C SER A 339 -7.05 21.18 -7.99
N LEU A 340 -6.36 22.13 -8.59
CA LEU A 340 -6.66 22.70 -9.90
C LEU A 340 -5.99 21.84 -10.98
N SER A 341 -6.72 20.86 -11.53
CA SER A 341 -6.37 20.22 -12.80
C SER A 341 -6.48 21.23 -13.95
N LEU A 342 -5.73 21.06 -15.05
CA LEU A 342 -6.07 21.80 -16.27
C LEU A 342 -7.50 21.43 -16.66
N GLY A 343 -8.32 22.42 -16.97
CA GLY A 343 -9.64 22.17 -17.55
C GLY A 343 -9.52 21.58 -18.95
N GLU A 344 -10.61 20.95 -19.41
CA GLU A 344 -10.66 20.37 -20.75
C GLU A 344 -10.51 21.44 -21.85
N ALA A 345 -10.86 22.70 -21.55
CA ALA A 345 -10.67 23.83 -22.46
C ALA A 345 -9.18 24.11 -22.72
N GLU A 346 -8.35 24.13 -21.66
CA GLU A 346 -6.91 24.33 -21.77
C GLU A 346 -6.24 23.14 -22.44
N ILE A 347 -6.66 21.91 -22.11
CA ILE A 347 -6.15 20.69 -22.76
C ILE A 347 -6.51 20.72 -24.26
N SER A 348 -7.74 21.09 -24.60
CA SER A 348 -8.19 21.22 -25.99
C SER A 348 -7.39 22.28 -26.74
N HIS A 349 -7.08 23.42 -26.09
CA HIS A 349 -6.24 24.45 -26.67
C HIS A 349 -4.82 23.92 -26.94
N LEU A 350 -4.21 23.22 -25.99
CA LEU A 350 -2.88 22.61 -26.18
C LEU A 350 -2.89 21.56 -27.30
N ARG A 351 -3.94 20.74 -27.42
CA ARG A 351 -4.11 19.79 -28.54
C ARG A 351 -4.19 20.50 -29.89
N GLN A 352 -4.85 21.66 -29.94
CA GLN A 352 -4.89 22.49 -31.15
C GLN A 352 -3.52 23.08 -31.49
N MET A 353 -2.73 23.47 -30.50
CA MET A 353 -1.40 24.06 -30.69
C MET A 353 -0.33 23.02 -31.04
N PHE A 354 -0.47 21.80 -30.52
CA PHE A 354 0.48 20.70 -30.70
C PHE A 354 -0.21 19.46 -31.28
N PRO A 355 -0.75 19.54 -32.51
CA PRO A 355 -1.53 18.45 -33.11
C PRO A 355 -0.71 17.17 -33.35
N GLN A 356 0.63 17.25 -33.33
CA GLN A 356 1.53 16.12 -33.46
C GLN A 356 1.66 15.28 -32.19
N ILE A 357 1.27 15.80 -31.02
CA ILE A 357 1.34 15.07 -29.75
C ILE A 357 0.09 14.20 -29.61
N LYS A 358 0.28 12.88 -29.55
CA LYS A 358 -0.82 11.91 -29.50
C LYS A 358 -1.66 12.07 -28.23
N GLN A 359 -1.01 12.29 -27.09
CA GLN A 359 -1.67 12.38 -25.80
C GLN A 359 -1.23 13.63 -25.04
N ILE A 360 -2.22 14.46 -24.68
CA ILE A 360 -2.05 15.58 -23.75
C ILE A 360 -3.02 15.35 -22.60
N ASP A 361 -2.50 15.13 -21.39
CA ASP A 361 -3.30 14.94 -20.19
C ASP A 361 -2.78 15.75 -19.00
N SER A 362 -3.70 16.09 -18.09
CA SER A 362 -3.40 16.69 -16.79
C SER A 362 -3.85 15.70 -15.74
N ARG A 363 -2.92 15.22 -14.92
CA ARG A 363 -3.24 14.31 -13.82
C ARG A 363 -3.02 15.02 -12.50
N ARG A 364 -3.95 14.84 -11.58
CA ARG A 364 -3.70 15.14 -10.17
C ARG A 364 -2.54 14.25 -9.74
N ARG A 365 -1.53 14.85 -9.08
CA ARG A 365 -0.44 14.06 -8.52
C ARG A 365 -1.05 12.96 -7.64
N PRO A 366 -0.74 11.67 -7.89
CA PRO A 366 -1.18 10.62 -6.98
C PRO A 366 -0.54 10.90 -5.62
N GLU A 367 -1.34 11.31 -4.64
CA GLU A 367 -0.89 11.81 -3.34
C GLU A 367 -0.12 10.73 -2.52
N ARG A 368 -0.04 9.48 -2.97
CA ARG A 368 0.39 8.32 -2.16
C ARG A 368 1.17 7.20 -2.84
N LEU A 369 1.68 7.37 -4.07
CA LEU A 369 2.65 6.39 -4.59
C LEU A 369 4.01 6.69 -3.94
N GLY A 370 4.53 5.74 -3.15
CA GLY A 370 5.87 5.83 -2.57
C GLY A 370 6.88 6.17 -3.67
N TRP A 371 7.87 6.99 -3.32
CA TRP A 371 8.78 7.67 -4.25
C TRP A 371 9.52 6.75 -5.25
N ASN A 372 9.56 5.44 -4.97
CA ASN A 372 10.18 4.37 -5.76
C ASN A 372 9.21 3.60 -6.68
N ALA A 373 7.91 3.92 -6.72
CA ALA A 373 6.98 3.29 -7.66
C ALA A 373 7.36 3.71 -9.10
N ARG A 374 7.86 2.76 -9.90
CA ARG A 374 8.18 2.98 -11.32
C ARG A 374 6.92 3.48 -12.03
N TYR A 375 7.01 4.66 -12.64
CA TYR A 375 5.92 5.37 -13.33
C TYR A 375 5.43 4.69 -14.63
N ASP A 376 5.81 3.44 -14.89
CA ASP A 376 5.53 2.71 -16.13
C ASP A 376 4.07 2.23 -16.25
N ASP A 377 3.34 2.07 -15.14
CA ASP A 377 2.00 1.44 -15.13
C ASP A 377 0.84 2.35 -15.59
N ALA A 378 1.12 3.59 -16.03
CA ALA A 378 0.11 4.61 -16.30
C ALA A 378 -0.19 4.91 -17.79
N TRP A 379 0.34 4.09 -18.71
CA TRP A 379 0.48 4.45 -20.14
C TRP A 379 -0.36 3.65 -21.17
N THR A 380 -1.28 2.77 -20.77
CA THR A 380 -1.97 1.86 -21.73
C THR A 380 -3.50 1.83 -21.62
N SER A 381 -4.24 2.63 -22.41
CA SER A 381 -5.57 2.27 -22.99
C SER A 381 -6.14 3.34 -23.94
N GLU A 382 -6.54 2.96 -25.17
CA GLU A 382 -7.41 3.74 -26.09
C GLU A 382 -8.17 2.83 -27.07
N SER A 383 -9.42 3.18 -27.42
CA SER A 383 -10.10 2.77 -28.67
C SER A 383 -11.24 3.74 -29.04
N CYS A 384 -11.36 4.05 -30.34
CA CYS A 384 -12.32 4.99 -30.95
C CYS A 384 -12.89 4.40 -32.25
N THR A 385 -14.20 4.46 -32.52
CA THR A 385 -14.80 4.26 -33.86
C THR A 385 -16.14 4.98 -34.00
N ASP A 386 -16.29 5.75 -35.08
CA ASP A 386 -17.59 6.06 -35.73
C ASP A 386 -17.35 6.57 -37.16
N ASN A 387 -18.15 6.12 -38.14
CA ASN A 387 -18.41 6.87 -39.38
C ASN A 387 -19.75 6.46 -40.04
N PRO A 388 -20.69 7.38 -40.31
CA PRO A 388 -22.03 7.09 -40.82
C PRO A 388 -22.19 7.41 -42.32
N MET A 389 -22.62 6.45 -43.13
CA MET A 389 -23.02 6.70 -44.53
C MET A 389 -24.20 5.81 -44.93
N THR A 390 -25.41 6.16 -44.49
CA THR A 390 -26.62 5.38 -44.81
C THR A 390 -27.86 6.26 -44.79
N LYS A 391 -27.98 7.17 -45.79
CA LYS A 391 -29.20 7.98 -45.96
C LYS A 391 -29.73 8.10 -47.39
N LEU A 392 -29.17 7.34 -48.35
CA LEU A 392 -29.70 7.24 -49.72
C LEU A 392 -30.29 5.85 -50.05
N LEU A 393 -30.61 5.05 -49.01
CA LEU A 393 -31.12 3.68 -49.13
C LEU A 393 -32.64 3.57 -48.91
N PHE A 394 -33.32 4.66 -48.53
CA PHE A 394 -34.63 4.58 -47.88
C PHE A 394 -35.85 4.50 -48.82
N ASP A 395 -35.75 4.93 -50.08
CA ASP A 395 -36.93 4.99 -50.95
C ASP A 395 -37.12 3.74 -51.83
N THR A 396 -36.05 2.99 -52.13
CA THR A 396 -36.13 1.63 -52.70
C THR A 396 -36.64 0.61 -51.67
N GLU A 397 -36.44 0.89 -50.38
CA GLU A 397 -36.77 -0.01 -49.29
C GLU A 397 -38.27 -0.05 -48.96
N ARG A 398 -39.02 0.97 -49.36
CA ARG A 398 -40.46 1.08 -49.08
C ARG A 398 -41.34 0.12 -49.89
N ALA A 399 -40.95 -0.22 -51.11
CA ALA A 399 -41.64 -1.24 -51.92
C ALA A 399 -41.23 -2.68 -51.52
N ARG A 400 -39.98 -2.87 -51.11
CA ARG A 400 -39.52 -4.10 -50.45
C ARG A 400 -40.25 -4.34 -49.14
N LEU A 401 -40.52 -3.31 -48.33
CA LEU A 401 -41.16 -3.41 -47.01
C LEU A 401 -42.55 -4.09 -47.00
N VAL A 402 -43.27 -4.12 -48.13
CA VAL A 402 -44.60 -4.78 -48.23
C VAL A 402 -44.47 -6.28 -48.54
N GLN A 403 -43.64 -6.66 -49.52
CA GLN A 403 -43.31 -8.07 -49.79
C GLN A 403 -42.50 -8.69 -48.64
N LEU A 404 -41.72 -7.85 -47.95
CA LEU A 404 -41.05 -8.17 -46.69
C LEU A 404 -42.06 -8.46 -45.59
N HIS A 405 -43.20 -7.77 -45.50
CA HIS A 405 -44.19 -7.98 -44.43
C HIS A 405 -44.84 -9.39 -44.48
N GLU A 406 -45.17 -9.90 -45.66
CA GLU A 406 -45.72 -11.25 -45.81
C GLU A 406 -44.66 -12.33 -45.61
N SER A 407 -43.45 -12.08 -46.13
CA SER A 407 -42.29 -12.92 -45.81
C SER A 407 -41.95 -12.86 -44.32
N MET A 408 -42.18 -11.73 -43.64
CA MET A 408 -41.96 -11.53 -42.21
C MET A 408 -42.97 -12.32 -41.39
N ALA A 409 -44.22 -12.46 -41.81
CA ALA A 409 -45.20 -13.28 -41.10
C ALA A 409 -44.85 -14.78 -41.14
N SER A 410 -44.39 -15.28 -42.31
CA SER A 410 -43.87 -16.65 -42.45
C SER A 410 -42.56 -16.84 -41.68
N PHE A 411 -41.68 -15.84 -41.73
CA PHE A 411 -40.43 -15.80 -41.00
C PHE A 411 -40.67 -15.71 -39.48
N GLU A 412 -41.68 -15.00 -39.00
CA GLU A 412 -42.09 -14.93 -37.58
C GLU A 412 -42.54 -16.29 -37.06
N LYS A 413 -43.24 -17.07 -37.89
CA LYS A 413 -43.59 -18.44 -37.56
C LYS A 413 -42.33 -19.33 -37.47
N GLY A 414 -41.43 -19.22 -38.44
CA GLY A 414 -40.14 -19.91 -38.41
C GLY A 414 -39.25 -19.48 -37.23
N ILE A 415 -39.27 -18.19 -36.86
CA ILE A 415 -38.61 -17.65 -35.67
C ILE A 415 -39.20 -18.32 -34.43
N LYS A 416 -40.53 -18.37 -34.26
CA LYS A 416 -41.14 -19.01 -33.08
C LYS A 416 -40.78 -20.50 -32.96
N GLU A 417 -40.70 -21.22 -34.07
CA GLU A 417 -40.26 -22.62 -34.10
C GLU A 417 -38.76 -22.75 -33.73
N LEU A 418 -37.91 -21.88 -34.27
CA LEU A 418 -36.50 -21.78 -33.88
C LEU A 418 -36.33 -21.36 -32.42
N GLU A 419 -37.14 -20.45 -31.89
CA GLU A 419 -37.10 -20.03 -30.49
C GLU A 419 -37.44 -21.16 -29.54
N ASN A 420 -38.40 -22.01 -29.91
CA ASN A 420 -38.75 -23.22 -29.16
C ASN A 420 -37.62 -24.26 -29.20
N LEU A 421 -36.98 -24.45 -30.37
CA LEU A 421 -35.82 -25.33 -30.52
C LEU A 421 -34.57 -24.78 -29.80
N MET A 422 -34.44 -23.46 -29.72
CA MET A 422 -33.34 -22.79 -29.01
C MET A 422 -33.61 -22.64 -27.51
N ALA A 423 -34.83 -22.90 -27.01
CA ALA A 423 -35.14 -22.74 -25.58
C ALA A 423 -34.25 -23.60 -24.66
N PRO A 424 -33.96 -24.88 -24.97
CA PRO A 424 -33.00 -25.69 -24.19
C PRO A 424 -31.60 -25.09 -24.23
N LEU A 425 -31.11 -24.69 -25.41
CA LEU A 425 -29.79 -24.06 -25.57
C LEU A 425 -29.70 -22.72 -24.81
N ARG A 426 -30.78 -21.92 -24.80
CA ARG A 426 -30.87 -20.68 -24.01
C ARG A 426 -30.85 -20.97 -22.50
N SER A 427 -31.39 -22.11 -22.06
CA SER A 427 -31.33 -22.52 -20.65
C SER A 427 -29.93 -22.98 -20.24
N GLU A 428 -29.24 -23.75 -21.08
CA GLU A 428 -27.84 -24.14 -20.88
C GLU A 428 -26.92 -22.91 -20.91
N GLN A 429 -27.13 -22.01 -21.86
CA GLN A 429 -26.40 -20.74 -21.93
C GLN A 429 -26.60 -19.91 -20.66
N LYS A 430 -27.82 -19.84 -20.11
CA LYS A 430 -28.08 -19.16 -18.83
C LYS A 430 -27.39 -19.84 -17.66
N ALA A 431 -27.31 -21.18 -17.65
CA ALA A 431 -26.59 -21.93 -16.62
C ALA A 431 -25.09 -21.62 -16.68
N ILE A 432 -24.49 -21.66 -17.87
CA ILE A 432 -23.06 -21.31 -18.08
C ILE A 432 -22.82 -19.86 -17.68
N GLN A 433 -23.71 -18.93 -18.03
CA GLN A 433 -23.61 -17.53 -17.58
C GLN A 433 -23.69 -17.40 -16.06
N ALA A 434 -24.51 -18.20 -15.39
CA ALA A 434 -24.60 -18.20 -13.94
C ALA A 434 -23.32 -18.74 -13.27
N GLU A 435 -22.74 -19.81 -13.81
CA GLU A 435 -21.46 -20.36 -13.33
C GLU A 435 -20.30 -19.40 -13.56
N LEU A 436 -20.21 -18.80 -14.75
CA LEU A 436 -19.19 -17.79 -15.06
C LEU A 436 -19.35 -16.55 -14.17
N ALA A 437 -20.56 -16.07 -13.95
CA ALA A 437 -20.82 -14.96 -13.03
C ALA A 437 -20.46 -15.33 -11.58
N ALA A 438 -20.78 -16.55 -11.13
CA ALA A 438 -20.39 -17.03 -9.81
C ALA A 438 -18.86 -17.07 -9.66
N GLU A 439 -18.14 -17.58 -10.66
CA GLU A 439 -16.67 -17.57 -10.67
C GLU A 439 -16.13 -16.14 -10.66
N ILE A 440 -16.69 -15.23 -11.47
CA ILE A 440 -16.31 -13.80 -11.45
C ILE A 440 -16.51 -13.23 -10.05
N PHE A 441 -17.66 -13.49 -9.40
CA PHE A 441 -17.93 -13.01 -8.05
C PHE A 441 -16.91 -13.55 -7.04
N LEU A 442 -16.54 -14.82 -7.14
CA LEU A 442 -15.50 -15.41 -6.29
C LEU A 442 -14.13 -14.76 -6.51
N ARG A 443 -13.80 -14.39 -7.75
CA ARG A 443 -12.57 -13.65 -8.09
C ARG A 443 -12.57 -12.19 -7.63
N THR A 444 -13.74 -11.64 -7.27
CA THR A 444 -13.82 -10.30 -6.65
C THR A 444 -13.53 -10.33 -5.15
N LEU A 445 -13.44 -11.51 -4.53
CA LEU A 445 -13.08 -11.62 -3.13
C LEU A 445 -11.57 -11.44 -2.96
N PRO A 446 -11.12 -10.85 -1.83
CA PRO A 446 -9.70 -10.79 -1.52
C PRO A 446 -9.13 -12.20 -1.31
N ASP A 447 -7.89 -12.41 -1.73
CA ASP A 447 -7.17 -13.65 -1.51
C ASP A 447 -7.03 -13.94 0.01
N PRO A 448 -7.14 -15.19 0.45
CA PRO A 448 -6.79 -15.56 1.82
C PRO A 448 -5.36 -15.13 2.19
N PRO A 449 -5.16 -14.53 3.37
CA PRO A 449 -6.04 -14.45 4.55
C PRO A 449 -6.99 -13.24 4.63
N ALA A 450 -6.96 -12.31 3.69
CA ALA A 450 -7.86 -11.15 3.73
C ALA A 450 -9.32 -11.60 3.52
N ALA A 451 -10.29 -10.89 4.10
CA ALA A 451 -11.72 -11.19 4.01
C ALA A 451 -12.50 -9.97 3.54
N PRO A 452 -13.56 -10.13 2.72
CA PRO A 452 -14.36 -8.99 2.28
C PRO A 452 -15.07 -8.37 3.49
N PRO A 453 -15.30 -7.05 3.51
CA PRO A 453 -16.00 -6.43 4.63
C PRO A 453 -17.47 -6.88 4.67
N LEU A 454 -18.07 -6.95 5.87
CA LEU A 454 -19.48 -7.31 6.06
C LEU A 454 -20.40 -6.31 5.37
N LEU A 455 -20.02 -5.03 5.35
CA LEU A 455 -20.76 -3.92 4.78
C LEU A 455 -19.79 -2.99 4.05
N GLY A 456 -20.27 -2.22 3.08
CA GLY A 456 -19.45 -1.32 2.27
C GLY A 456 -19.23 -1.83 0.85
N LEU A 457 -18.45 -1.10 0.04
CA LEU A 457 -18.38 -1.30 -1.43
C LEU A 457 -17.87 -2.68 -1.88
N ALA A 458 -16.98 -3.31 -1.11
CA ALA A 458 -16.44 -4.64 -1.40
C ALA A 458 -17.25 -5.80 -0.77
N ALA A 459 -18.38 -5.50 -0.12
CA ALA A 459 -19.21 -6.50 0.53
C ALA A 459 -20.01 -7.31 -0.51
N PRO A 460 -20.07 -8.66 -0.41
CA PRO A 460 -20.87 -9.50 -1.32
C PRO A 460 -22.35 -9.13 -1.38
N GLN A 461 -22.85 -8.46 -0.33
CA GLN A 461 -24.20 -7.91 -0.24
C GLN A 461 -24.50 -6.92 -1.37
N ASN A 462 -23.51 -6.22 -1.92
CA ASN A 462 -23.72 -5.28 -3.02
C ASN A 462 -24.13 -5.99 -4.32
N LEU A 463 -23.66 -7.23 -4.53
CA LEU A 463 -24.08 -8.05 -5.67
C LEU A 463 -25.59 -8.32 -5.64
N LEU A 464 -26.21 -8.28 -4.46
CA LEU A 464 -27.66 -8.43 -4.29
C LEU A 464 -28.44 -7.19 -4.75
N GLY A 465 -27.78 -6.03 -4.88
CA GLY A 465 -28.39 -4.77 -5.29
C GLY A 465 -28.37 -4.53 -6.81
N VAL A 466 -27.57 -5.27 -7.57
CA VAL A 466 -27.34 -4.99 -9.01
C VAL A 466 -28.56 -5.34 -9.86
N CYS A 467 -28.95 -6.61 -9.91
CA CYS A 467 -30.15 -7.06 -10.60
C CYS A 467 -30.68 -8.35 -9.97
N THR A 468 -31.89 -8.77 -10.37
CA THR A 468 -32.52 -9.99 -9.84
C THR A 468 -31.71 -11.26 -10.14
N GLN A 469 -31.10 -11.34 -11.32
CA GLN A 469 -30.26 -12.48 -11.72
C GLN A 469 -28.98 -12.56 -10.87
N TRP A 470 -28.27 -11.45 -10.71
CA TRP A 470 -27.06 -11.39 -9.87
C TRP A 470 -27.36 -11.73 -8.42
N ARG A 471 -28.49 -11.24 -7.89
CA ARG A 471 -28.97 -11.61 -6.55
C ARG A 471 -29.15 -13.12 -6.41
N ALA A 472 -29.80 -13.77 -7.37
CA ALA A 472 -30.00 -15.22 -7.34
C ALA A 472 -28.67 -15.98 -7.39
N ILE A 473 -27.76 -15.60 -8.27
CA ILE A 473 -26.43 -16.21 -8.42
C ILE A 473 -25.61 -16.01 -7.13
N ALA A 474 -25.55 -14.80 -6.60
CA ALA A 474 -24.80 -14.50 -5.37
C ALA A 474 -25.34 -15.26 -4.15
N LEU A 475 -26.67 -15.39 -4.01
CA LEU A 475 -27.28 -16.18 -2.94
C LEU A 475 -26.99 -17.69 -3.08
N ALA A 476 -26.94 -18.20 -4.31
CA ALA A 476 -26.60 -19.60 -4.58
C ALA A 476 -25.08 -19.90 -4.44
N THR A 477 -24.23 -18.88 -4.52
CA THR A 477 -22.78 -19.02 -4.47
C THR A 477 -22.26 -19.00 -3.02
N HIS A 478 -22.30 -20.15 -2.35
CA HIS A 478 -21.88 -20.27 -0.94
C HIS A 478 -20.46 -19.76 -0.65
N GLY A 479 -19.54 -19.83 -1.62
CA GLY A 479 -18.17 -19.34 -1.47
C GLY A 479 -18.08 -17.85 -1.09
N LEU A 480 -19.02 -17.02 -1.56
CA LEU A 480 -19.08 -15.58 -1.24
C LEU A 480 -19.32 -15.30 0.25
N TRP A 481 -19.92 -16.25 0.94
CA TRP A 481 -20.36 -16.09 2.31
C TRP A 481 -19.44 -16.83 3.30
N LYS A 482 -18.37 -17.49 2.83
CA LYS A 482 -17.46 -18.24 3.71
C LYS A 482 -16.62 -17.34 4.60
N ARG A 483 -16.34 -16.11 4.18
CA ARG A 483 -15.38 -15.21 4.85
C ARG A 483 -15.95 -13.81 4.97
N THR A 484 -15.72 -13.15 6.10
CA THR A 484 -16.12 -11.75 6.29
C THR A 484 -15.21 -11.04 7.28
N HIS A 485 -15.03 -9.74 7.08
CA HIS A 485 -14.36 -8.82 8.00
C HIS A 485 -15.40 -7.87 8.60
N LEU A 486 -15.45 -7.75 9.92
CA LEU A 486 -16.29 -6.76 10.59
C LEU A 486 -15.54 -5.42 10.62
N PRO A 487 -16.02 -4.38 9.91
CA PRO A 487 -15.32 -3.11 9.83
C PRO A 487 -15.31 -2.41 11.19
N ARG A 488 -14.23 -1.68 11.48
CA ARG A 488 -14.13 -0.80 12.66
C ARG A 488 -15.26 0.25 12.61
N LEU A 489 -16.05 0.36 13.67
CA LEU A 489 -17.08 1.40 13.85
C LEU A 489 -16.41 2.72 14.26
N TYR A 490 -15.77 3.42 13.33
CA TYR A 490 -15.34 4.79 13.60
C TYR A 490 -16.53 5.74 13.55
N GLY A 491 -16.55 6.73 14.46
CA GLY A 491 -17.67 7.64 14.76
C GLY A 491 -18.25 8.47 13.61
N SER A 492 -17.80 8.29 12.37
CA SER A 492 -18.38 8.89 11.17
C SER A 492 -19.35 7.96 10.41
N ASN A 493 -19.39 6.67 10.73
CA ASN A 493 -20.25 5.71 10.02
C ASN A 493 -21.69 5.79 10.54
N LYS A 494 -22.63 6.10 9.66
CA LYS A 494 -24.09 6.16 9.93
C LYS A 494 -24.74 4.81 10.33
N LEU A 495 -23.97 3.72 10.40
CA LEU A 495 -24.49 2.39 10.71
C LEU A 495 -24.67 2.23 12.21
N THR A 496 -25.90 1.95 12.63
CA THR A 496 -26.18 1.61 14.03
C THR A 496 -25.66 0.20 14.34
N LEU A 497 -25.29 -0.05 15.60
CA LEU A 497 -24.91 -1.40 16.06
C LEU A 497 -25.99 -2.43 15.73
N GLU A 498 -27.27 -2.07 15.87
CA GLU A 498 -28.40 -2.93 15.53
C GLU A 498 -28.41 -3.36 14.06
N GLN A 499 -28.12 -2.42 13.14
CA GLN A 499 -28.00 -2.73 11.71
C GLN A 499 -26.82 -3.68 11.44
N MET A 500 -25.70 -3.50 12.14
CA MET A 500 -24.55 -4.39 12.03
C MET A 500 -24.87 -5.79 12.56
N VAL A 501 -25.54 -5.89 13.71
CA VAL A 501 -26.00 -7.17 14.28
C VAL A 501 -26.95 -7.89 13.32
N ALA A 502 -27.92 -7.17 12.74
CA ALA A 502 -28.85 -7.74 11.77
C ALA A 502 -28.14 -8.20 10.48
N ALA A 503 -27.20 -7.41 9.96
CA ALA A 503 -26.41 -7.76 8.79
C ALA A 503 -25.53 -8.99 9.04
N PHE A 504 -24.90 -9.05 10.22
CA PHE A 504 -24.04 -10.16 10.63
C PHE A 504 -24.84 -11.45 10.81
N GLY A 505 -26.00 -11.39 11.47
CA GLY A 505 -26.92 -12.52 11.57
C GLY A 505 -27.38 -13.03 10.20
N THR A 506 -27.68 -12.12 9.27
CA THR A 506 -28.04 -12.49 7.89
C THR A 506 -26.87 -13.18 7.16
N TRP A 507 -25.64 -12.73 7.35
CA TRP A 507 -24.45 -13.36 6.77
C TRP A 507 -24.21 -14.76 7.35
N LEU A 508 -24.35 -14.93 8.68
CA LEU A 508 -24.23 -16.23 9.35
C LEU A 508 -25.24 -17.27 8.83
N LEU A 509 -26.46 -16.83 8.51
CA LEU A 509 -27.49 -17.68 7.91
C LEU A 509 -27.14 -18.09 6.46
N ARG A 510 -26.57 -17.19 5.66
CA ARG A 510 -26.24 -17.45 4.24
C ARG A 510 -25.02 -18.34 4.04
N SER A 511 -24.08 -18.28 4.97
CA SER A 511 -22.78 -18.94 4.83
C SER A 511 -22.87 -20.47 4.72
N ASN A 512 -23.87 -21.11 5.35
CA ASN A 512 -24.23 -22.54 5.35
C ASN A 512 -23.09 -23.60 5.43
N GLY A 513 -21.83 -23.18 5.58
CA GLY A 513 -20.64 -24.02 5.56
C GLY A 513 -19.57 -23.49 6.52
N PRO A 514 -18.30 -23.88 6.34
CA PRO A 514 -17.19 -23.37 7.15
C PRO A 514 -17.11 -21.84 7.08
N ILE A 515 -16.86 -21.20 8.23
CA ILE A 515 -16.77 -19.74 8.33
C ILE A 515 -15.38 -19.31 8.76
N ALA A 516 -14.85 -18.29 8.10
CA ALA A 516 -13.72 -17.51 8.55
C ALA A 516 -14.17 -16.09 8.88
N LEU A 517 -13.95 -15.65 10.12
CA LEU A 517 -14.35 -14.33 10.57
C LEU A 517 -13.11 -13.56 11.00
N SER A 518 -12.97 -12.34 10.50
CA SER A 518 -12.00 -11.38 11.03
C SER A 518 -12.75 -10.17 11.61
N TRP A 519 -12.28 -9.70 12.75
CA TRP A 519 -12.81 -8.57 13.46
C TRP A 519 -11.70 -7.91 14.26
N THR A 520 -11.24 -6.77 13.76
CA THR A 520 -10.31 -5.87 14.45
C THR A 520 -11.13 -4.70 14.99
N SER A 521 -10.98 -4.33 16.26
CA SER A 521 -11.89 -3.46 16.98
C SER A 521 -11.11 -2.46 17.84
N ASP A 522 -11.13 -1.17 17.46
CA ASP A 522 -10.78 -0.06 18.38
C ASP A 522 -11.95 0.28 19.34
N LEU A 523 -12.91 -0.64 19.53
CA LEU A 523 -14.26 -0.36 20.03
C LEU A 523 -14.41 -0.38 21.55
N GLN A 524 -13.41 0.07 22.31
CA GLN A 524 -13.55 0.25 23.76
C GLN A 524 -14.78 1.11 24.14
N SER A 525 -15.38 1.84 23.18
CA SER A 525 -16.56 2.67 23.35
C SER A 525 -17.92 2.03 22.98
N TYR A 526 -17.98 0.86 22.33
CA TYR A 526 -19.27 0.28 21.89
C TYR A 526 -19.55 -1.07 22.53
N ASN A 527 -20.79 -1.27 23.00
CA ASN A 527 -21.25 -2.55 23.55
C ASN A 527 -21.42 -3.59 22.44
N ILE A 528 -20.33 -4.24 22.05
CA ILE A 528 -20.27 -5.24 20.97
C ILE A 528 -20.79 -6.63 21.40
N ARG A 529 -21.20 -6.78 22.66
CA ARG A 529 -21.66 -8.04 23.27
C ARG A 529 -22.73 -8.73 22.44
N SER A 530 -23.63 -7.97 21.82
CA SER A 530 -24.69 -8.50 20.94
C SER A 530 -24.15 -9.23 19.71
N LEU A 531 -23.01 -8.79 19.14
CA LEU A 531 -22.36 -9.48 18.02
C LEU A 531 -21.65 -10.74 18.51
N VAL A 532 -20.90 -10.64 19.61
CA VAL A 532 -20.18 -11.77 20.21
C VAL A 532 -21.15 -12.89 20.59
N ALA A 533 -22.31 -12.55 21.15
CA ALA A 533 -23.35 -13.48 21.55
C ALA A 533 -23.91 -14.34 20.40
N LEU A 534 -23.77 -13.92 19.14
CA LEU A 534 -24.18 -14.70 17.96
C LEU A 534 -23.16 -15.79 17.58
N LEU A 535 -21.88 -15.61 17.91
CA LEU A 535 -20.81 -16.52 17.49
C LEU A 535 -20.96 -17.95 18.07
N PRO A 536 -21.29 -18.16 19.36
CA PRO A 536 -21.41 -19.49 19.97
C PRO A 536 -22.28 -20.48 19.20
N ALA A 537 -23.40 -20.01 18.65
CA ALA A 537 -24.36 -20.84 17.92
C ALA A 537 -23.77 -21.46 16.64
N HIS A 538 -22.65 -20.92 16.14
CA HIS A 538 -22.02 -21.34 14.89
C HIS A 538 -20.63 -21.97 15.07
N ARG A 539 -20.20 -22.27 16.31
CA ARG A 539 -18.87 -22.85 16.64
C ARG A 539 -18.48 -24.08 15.83
N GLN A 540 -19.45 -24.94 15.53
CA GLN A 540 -19.23 -26.17 14.74
C GLN A 540 -18.76 -25.89 13.31
N ARG A 541 -18.94 -24.65 12.84
CA ARG A 541 -18.61 -24.21 11.49
C ARG A 541 -17.34 -23.36 11.45
N TRP A 542 -16.76 -22.97 12.58
CA TRP A 542 -15.58 -22.12 12.61
C TRP A 542 -14.40 -22.83 11.95
N GLN A 543 -13.75 -22.16 11.00
CA GLN A 543 -12.53 -22.61 10.34
C GLN A 543 -11.38 -21.65 10.62
N GLY A 544 -11.66 -20.34 10.60
CA GLY A 544 -10.72 -19.28 10.98
C GLY A 544 -11.42 -18.24 11.83
N LEU A 545 -10.81 -17.83 12.93
CA LEU A 545 -11.25 -16.65 13.69
C LEU A 545 -10.06 -15.73 13.89
N ASN A 546 -10.26 -14.45 13.67
CA ASN A 546 -9.36 -13.37 14.08
C ASN A 546 -10.23 -12.34 14.78
N LEU A 547 -10.13 -12.23 16.10
CA LEU A 547 -11.03 -11.42 16.92
C LEU A 547 -10.25 -10.51 17.86
N GLU A 548 -10.74 -9.30 18.05
CA GLU A 548 -10.32 -8.39 19.10
C GLU A 548 -11.51 -8.09 20.01
N LEU A 549 -11.43 -8.46 21.28
CA LEU A 549 -12.55 -8.45 22.23
C LEU A 549 -12.16 -7.84 23.56
N ASP A 550 -13.14 -7.34 24.32
CA ASP A 550 -12.92 -7.04 25.73
C ASP A 550 -12.81 -8.33 26.56
N ALA A 551 -12.02 -8.28 27.63
CA ALA A 551 -11.80 -9.42 28.52
C ALA A 551 -13.10 -10.04 29.06
N GLU A 552 -14.14 -9.22 29.26
CA GLU A 552 -15.44 -9.70 29.72
C GLU A 552 -16.15 -10.63 28.74
N ASP A 553 -15.92 -10.47 27.45
CA ASP A 553 -16.59 -11.25 26.40
C ASP A 553 -15.83 -12.56 26.07
N LEU A 554 -14.61 -12.73 26.59
CA LEU A 554 -13.74 -13.89 26.30
C LEU A 554 -14.43 -15.23 26.58
N HIS A 555 -15.16 -15.32 27.68
CA HIS A 555 -15.84 -16.55 28.10
C HIS A 555 -16.92 -17.00 27.10
N HIS A 556 -17.45 -16.10 26.26
CA HIS A 556 -18.38 -16.43 25.19
C HIS A 556 -17.72 -17.21 24.05
N LEU A 557 -16.39 -17.25 23.94
CA LEU A 557 -15.72 -18.05 22.90
C LEU A 557 -15.47 -19.50 23.33
N SER A 558 -15.46 -19.80 24.64
CA SER A 558 -15.16 -21.13 25.16
C SER A 558 -16.16 -22.20 24.70
N GLY A 559 -15.64 -23.36 24.32
CA GLY A 559 -16.41 -24.53 23.88
C GLY A 559 -15.77 -25.23 22.67
N PRO A 560 -16.27 -26.42 22.32
CA PRO A 560 -15.70 -27.23 21.25
C PRO A 560 -15.87 -26.56 19.88
N ALA A 561 -14.75 -26.39 19.16
CA ALA A 561 -14.72 -25.90 17.78
C ALA A 561 -13.94 -26.89 16.90
N PRO A 562 -14.57 -28.00 16.48
CA PRO A 562 -13.86 -29.14 15.89
C PRO A 562 -13.27 -28.88 14.51
N ARG A 563 -13.78 -27.86 13.79
CA ARG A 563 -13.32 -27.45 12.45
C ARG A 563 -12.33 -26.30 12.46
N LEU A 564 -11.99 -25.76 13.63
CA LEU A 564 -11.14 -24.58 13.75
C LEU A 564 -9.70 -24.95 13.35
N VAL A 565 -9.18 -24.26 12.35
CA VAL A 565 -7.82 -24.44 11.81
C VAL A 565 -6.91 -23.29 12.23
N GLN A 566 -7.45 -22.06 12.22
CA GLN A 566 -6.74 -20.83 12.58
C GLN A 566 -7.52 -20.07 13.65
N PHE A 567 -6.82 -19.61 14.69
CA PHE A 567 -7.42 -18.88 15.79
C PHE A 567 -6.51 -17.76 16.26
N TYR A 568 -6.87 -16.53 15.94
CA TYR A 568 -6.23 -15.33 16.46
C TYR A 568 -7.20 -14.60 17.39
N LEU A 569 -6.70 -14.20 18.56
CA LEU A 569 -7.46 -13.48 19.55
C LEU A 569 -6.59 -12.43 20.23
N ALA A 570 -7.02 -11.17 20.15
CA ALA A 570 -6.53 -10.07 20.97
C ALA A 570 -7.57 -9.69 22.01
N VAL A 571 -7.13 -9.43 23.24
CA VAL A 571 -8.02 -9.03 24.33
C VAL A 571 -7.63 -7.66 24.89
N SER A 572 -8.58 -6.75 24.95
CA SER A 572 -8.47 -5.48 25.69
C SER A 572 -8.84 -5.67 27.16
N GLY A 573 -8.13 -4.96 28.04
CA GLY A 573 -8.38 -4.98 29.48
C GLY A 573 -7.65 -6.08 30.26
N ASP A 574 -8.08 -6.27 31.51
CA ASP A 574 -7.47 -7.21 32.45
C ASP A 574 -8.14 -8.60 32.36
N CYS A 575 -7.52 -9.53 31.65
CA CYS A 575 -8.01 -10.90 31.47
C CYS A 575 -7.93 -11.77 32.75
N SER A 576 -7.16 -11.36 33.77
CA SER A 576 -6.96 -12.16 35.00
C SER A 576 -8.22 -12.39 35.83
N ARG A 577 -9.27 -11.59 35.57
CA ARG A 577 -10.56 -11.68 36.27
C ARG A 577 -11.52 -12.69 35.64
N TYR A 578 -11.20 -13.21 34.45
CA TYR A 578 -12.09 -14.06 33.66
C TYR A 578 -11.52 -15.47 33.55
N PRO A 579 -12.38 -16.50 33.43
CA PRO A 579 -11.90 -17.86 33.27
C PRO A 579 -11.08 -17.98 31.98
N ALA A 580 -10.01 -18.78 32.05
CA ALA A 580 -9.17 -19.06 30.89
C ALA A 580 -10.03 -19.61 29.74
N LEU A 581 -9.74 -19.14 28.53
CA LEU A 581 -10.38 -19.62 27.31
C LEU A 581 -10.16 -21.13 27.19
N SER A 582 -11.21 -21.89 26.84
CA SER A 582 -11.09 -23.34 26.60
C SER A 582 -11.81 -23.71 25.31
N LEU A 583 -11.07 -24.08 24.28
CA LEU A 583 -11.66 -24.45 22.98
C LEU A 583 -11.75 -25.96 22.74
N ARG A 584 -11.28 -26.79 23.69
CA ARG A 584 -11.09 -28.23 23.48
C ARG A 584 -12.41 -28.99 23.26
N PRO A 585 -12.44 -30.02 22.38
CA PRO A 585 -11.36 -30.47 21.47
C PRO A 585 -11.34 -29.73 20.11
N ASN A 586 -10.12 -29.50 19.57
CA ASN A 586 -9.84 -28.85 18.27
C ASN A 586 -8.77 -29.64 17.50
N PRO A 587 -9.09 -30.82 16.94
CA PRO A 587 -8.07 -31.69 16.33
C PRO A 587 -7.39 -31.07 15.08
N LEU A 588 -8.06 -30.12 14.42
CA LEU A 588 -7.60 -29.49 13.20
C LEU A 588 -6.87 -28.16 13.44
N LEU A 589 -6.75 -27.69 14.67
CA LEU A 589 -6.10 -26.42 14.98
C LEU A 589 -4.60 -26.52 14.67
N ARG A 590 -4.11 -25.61 13.83
CA ARG A 590 -2.72 -25.57 13.35
C ARG A 590 -2.03 -24.25 13.66
N SER A 591 -2.77 -23.16 13.65
CA SER A 591 -2.20 -21.84 13.89
C SER A 591 -2.99 -21.04 14.91
N VAL A 592 -2.27 -20.49 15.88
CA VAL A 592 -2.84 -19.76 17.01
C VAL A 592 -2.10 -18.44 17.22
N GLY A 593 -2.82 -17.35 17.40
CA GLY A 593 -2.30 -16.08 17.88
C GLY A 593 -3.06 -15.61 19.11
N LEU A 594 -2.36 -15.27 20.19
CA LEU A 594 -2.94 -14.79 21.44
C LEU A 594 -2.25 -13.49 21.83
N SER A 595 -3.00 -12.39 21.94
CA SER A 595 -2.50 -11.08 22.33
C SER A 595 -3.19 -10.61 23.62
N ASN A 596 -2.43 -10.43 24.70
CA ASN A 596 -2.95 -10.07 26.04
C ASN A 596 -4.07 -11.00 26.54
N VAL A 597 -3.97 -12.30 26.23
CA VAL A 597 -4.91 -13.35 26.67
C VAL A 597 -4.23 -14.24 27.70
N ASP A 598 -4.94 -14.57 28.79
CA ASP A 598 -4.49 -15.61 29.71
C ASP A 598 -4.69 -17.00 29.11
N TYR A 599 -3.66 -17.82 29.20
CA TYR A 599 -3.64 -19.18 28.66
C TYR A 599 -2.89 -20.13 29.60
N ASP A 600 -3.22 -21.40 29.52
CA ASP A 600 -2.61 -22.49 30.27
C ASP A 600 -2.49 -23.77 29.42
N ALA A 601 -2.00 -24.84 30.03
CA ALA A 601 -1.87 -26.15 29.41
C ALA A 601 -3.22 -26.77 28.98
N ALA A 602 -4.36 -26.29 29.50
CA ALA A 602 -5.70 -26.78 29.22
C ALA A 602 -6.47 -25.94 28.19
N THR A 603 -6.04 -24.70 27.90
CA THR A 603 -6.69 -23.77 26.96
C THR A 603 -6.90 -24.38 25.57
N LEU A 604 -5.83 -24.92 24.98
CA LEU A 604 -5.79 -25.44 23.61
C LEU A 604 -5.06 -26.78 23.56
N ARG A 605 -5.21 -27.54 22.48
CA ARG A 605 -4.39 -28.73 22.21
C ARG A 605 -3.09 -28.30 21.54
N TRP A 606 -2.12 -27.90 22.36
CA TRP A 606 -0.86 -27.28 21.91
C TRP A 606 -0.03 -28.19 21.00
N GLU A 607 -0.12 -29.52 21.18
CA GLU A 607 0.70 -30.52 20.49
C GLU A 607 0.46 -30.54 18.97
N THR A 608 -0.70 -30.05 18.50
CA THR A 608 -1.07 -30.05 17.08
C THR A 608 -0.73 -28.74 16.37
N LEU A 609 -0.22 -27.74 17.08
CA LEU A 609 0.09 -26.44 16.49
C LEU A 609 1.40 -26.48 15.72
N THR A 610 1.37 -25.94 14.51
CA THR A 610 2.54 -25.69 13.66
C THR A 610 2.95 -24.22 13.71
N GLU A 611 2.05 -23.33 14.13
CA GLU A 611 2.26 -21.90 14.20
C GLU A 611 1.68 -21.34 15.51
N LEU A 612 2.45 -20.50 16.19
CA LEU A 612 2.07 -19.90 17.47
C LEU A 612 2.61 -18.48 17.57
N SER A 613 1.72 -17.52 17.76
CA SER A 613 2.05 -16.14 18.11
C SER A 613 1.52 -15.85 19.51
N ILE A 614 2.38 -15.50 20.44
CA ILE A 614 2.00 -15.04 21.78
C ILE A 614 2.51 -13.62 21.91
N LEU A 615 1.59 -12.66 21.93
CA LEU A 615 1.88 -11.25 22.05
C LEU A 615 1.48 -10.74 23.42
N TRP A 616 2.33 -9.90 24.02
CA TRP A 616 2.10 -9.32 25.34
C TRP A 616 1.91 -10.40 26.42
N ALA A 617 2.78 -11.42 26.40
CA ALA A 617 2.73 -12.51 27.37
C ALA A 617 2.96 -11.97 28.79
N ARG A 618 1.99 -12.19 29.68
CA ARG A 618 2.04 -11.78 31.10
C ARG A 618 2.85 -12.72 32.00
N SER A 619 3.12 -13.94 31.54
CA SER A 619 3.87 -14.94 32.31
C SER A 619 4.81 -15.71 31.41
N LEU A 620 6.11 -15.53 31.66
CA LEU A 620 7.16 -16.29 30.99
C LEU A 620 7.04 -17.79 31.36
N GLU A 621 6.70 -18.11 32.61
CA GLU A 621 6.45 -19.49 33.08
C GLU A 621 5.29 -20.16 32.33
N GLY A 622 4.16 -19.45 32.15
CA GLY A 622 3.03 -19.97 31.38
C GLY A 622 3.39 -20.18 29.91
N THR A 623 4.13 -19.24 29.33
CA THR A 623 4.67 -19.35 27.96
C THR A 623 5.55 -20.58 27.82
N PHE A 624 6.47 -20.83 28.78
CA PHE A 624 7.33 -22.01 28.79
C PHE A 624 6.53 -23.31 28.86
N ALA A 625 5.55 -23.38 29.76
CA ALA A 625 4.70 -24.56 29.90
C ALA A 625 3.98 -24.88 28.59
N VAL A 626 3.41 -23.87 27.93
CA VAL A 626 2.73 -24.03 26.63
C VAL A 626 3.69 -24.44 25.52
N LEU A 627 4.83 -23.78 25.39
CA LEU A 627 5.81 -24.10 24.36
C LEU A 627 6.37 -25.51 24.53
N SER A 628 6.51 -26.00 25.77
CA SER A 628 6.94 -27.40 26.00
C SER A 628 5.93 -28.44 25.51
N LEU A 629 4.64 -28.07 25.40
CA LEU A 629 3.58 -28.92 24.86
C LEU A 629 3.46 -28.80 23.33
N ALA A 630 3.87 -27.67 22.75
CA ALA A 630 3.77 -27.39 21.32
C ALA A 630 4.89 -28.08 20.50
N THR A 631 5.01 -29.41 20.61
CA THR A 631 6.14 -30.16 20.02
C THR A 631 6.19 -30.13 18.49
N SER A 632 5.07 -29.85 17.83
CA SER A 632 4.95 -29.79 16.35
C SER A 632 5.19 -28.38 15.78
N LEU A 633 5.61 -27.43 16.61
CA LEU A 633 5.72 -26.02 16.23
C LEU A 633 6.83 -25.79 15.21
N VAL A 634 6.51 -25.10 14.11
CA VAL A 634 7.43 -24.75 13.01
C VAL A 634 7.72 -23.25 13.00
N HIS A 635 6.71 -22.42 13.28
CA HIS A 635 6.85 -20.97 13.38
C HIS A 635 6.37 -20.47 14.75
N CYS A 636 7.18 -19.66 15.40
CA CYS A 636 6.86 -19.08 16.70
C CYS A 636 7.17 -17.57 16.71
N ARG A 637 6.22 -16.76 17.18
CA ARG A 637 6.41 -15.35 17.48
C ARG A 637 6.09 -15.10 18.95
N LEU A 638 6.98 -14.42 19.65
CA LEU A 638 6.86 -14.15 21.08
C LEU A 638 7.13 -12.66 21.33
N HIS A 639 6.16 -11.97 21.95
CA HIS A 639 6.32 -10.62 22.45
C HIS A 639 6.03 -10.60 23.96
N PHE A 640 6.97 -10.11 24.76
CA PHE A 640 6.90 -10.14 26.23
C PHE A 640 6.82 -8.72 26.79
N ALA A 641 5.85 -8.50 27.68
CA ALA A 641 5.57 -7.20 28.29
C ALA A 641 6.16 -7.05 29.71
N LEU A 642 7.17 -7.84 30.07
CA LEU A 642 7.50 -8.09 31.48
C LEU A 642 8.80 -7.44 31.97
N ASP A 643 8.66 -6.86 33.16
CA ASP A 643 9.64 -6.18 34.03
C ASP A 643 10.23 -7.13 35.12
N ASN A 644 10.16 -8.45 34.93
CA ASN A 644 10.33 -9.41 36.04
C ASN A 644 11.68 -10.15 36.04
N SER A 645 12.53 -9.70 36.96
CA SER A 645 13.90 -10.12 37.28
C SER A 645 14.08 -11.48 37.97
N SER A 646 13.09 -12.39 37.93
CA SER A 646 13.23 -13.69 38.58
C SER A 646 13.89 -14.73 37.67
N GLU A 647 15.21 -14.89 37.83
CA GLU A 647 15.98 -16.02 37.29
C GLU A 647 15.38 -17.34 37.81
N THR A 648 14.57 -18.01 36.99
CA THR A 648 14.14 -19.39 37.29
C THR A 648 15.00 -20.36 36.49
N THR A 649 15.84 -21.11 37.19
CA THR A 649 16.60 -22.24 36.63
C THR A 649 15.64 -23.34 36.22
N ARG A 650 15.28 -23.39 34.93
CA ARG A 650 14.43 -24.43 34.35
C ARG A 650 15.22 -25.30 33.38
N THR A 651 14.85 -26.58 33.35
CA THR A 651 15.31 -27.54 32.34
C THR A 651 14.89 -27.07 30.95
N ALA A 652 15.85 -26.99 30.02
CA ALA A 652 15.61 -26.48 28.67
C ALA A 652 14.62 -27.38 27.92
N ALA A 653 13.49 -26.80 27.48
CA ALA A 653 12.55 -27.51 26.63
C ALA A 653 13.09 -27.57 25.19
N VAL A 654 12.85 -28.68 24.50
CA VAL A 654 13.31 -28.88 23.12
C VAL A 654 12.12 -28.70 22.19
N LEU A 655 12.24 -27.79 21.22
CA LEU A 655 11.26 -27.61 20.16
C LEU A 655 11.86 -28.14 18.85
N PRO A 656 11.69 -29.45 18.56
CA PRO A 656 12.49 -30.13 17.56
C PRO A 656 12.16 -29.69 16.13
N HIS A 657 10.97 -29.16 15.85
CA HIS A 657 10.54 -28.79 14.50
C HIS A 657 10.58 -27.29 14.23
N LEU A 658 11.00 -26.46 15.20
CA LEU A 658 10.93 -25.02 15.08
C LEU A 658 11.97 -24.52 14.07
N GLU A 659 11.51 -23.95 12.96
CA GLU A 659 12.37 -23.42 11.89
C GLU A 659 12.48 -21.90 11.95
N THR A 660 11.41 -21.20 12.38
CA THR A 660 11.36 -19.74 12.46
C THR A 660 10.96 -19.30 13.86
N LEU A 661 11.80 -18.46 14.47
CA LEU A 661 11.53 -17.83 15.75
C LEU A 661 11.62 -16.31 15.60
N ILE A 662 10.58 -15.62 16.06
CA ILE A 662 10.53 -14.17 16.16
C ILE A 662 10.40 -13.83 17.65
N VAL A 663 11.33 -13.06 18.19
CA VAL A 663 11.29 -12.62 19.58
C VAL A 663 11.36 -11.10 19.63
N GLU A 664 10.37 -10.53 20.28
CA GLU A 664 10.20 -9.09 20.44
C GLU A 664 10.11 -8.81 21.94
N PRO A 665 11.23 -8.79 22.68
CA PRO A 665 11.16 -8.51 24.10
C PRO A 665 11.19 -7.00 24.35
N GLU A 666 10.37 -6.51 25.27
CA GLU A 666 10.55 -5.17 25.84
C GLU A 666 11.87 -5.12 26.64
N GLU A 667 12.15 -6.15 27.45
CA GLU A 667 13.38 -6.25 28.24
C GLU A 667 13.99 -7.67 28.23
N GLY A 668 15.27 -7.77 27.84
CA GLY A 668 16.07 -8.99 27.93
C GLY A 668 15.74 -10.11 26.92
N PHE A 669 16.66 -11.07 26.75
CA PHE A 669 16.49 -12.20 25.83
C PHE A 669 16.62 -13.56 26.54
N ALA A 670 16.32 -13.61 27.84
CA ALA A 670 16.47 -14.82 28.65
C ALA A 670 15.63 -16.00 28.14
N VAL A 671 14.53 -15.73 27.42
CA VAL A 671 13.73 -16.79 26.77
C VAL A 671 14.55 -17.63 25.79
N LEU A 672 15.57 -17.04 25.14
CA LEU A 672 16.40 -17.75 24.17
C LEU A 672 17.27 -18.84 24.81
N THR A 673 17.61 -18.70 26.10
CA THR A 673 18.52 -19.65 26.76
C THR A 673 17.79 -20.84 27.38
N ALA A 674 16.47 -20.71 27.58
CA ALA A 674 15.62 -21.70 28.20
C ALA A 674 15.06 -22.75 27.22
N PHE A 675 15.41 -22.67 25.94
CA PHE A 675 15.01 -23.65 24.94
C PHE A 675 16.20 -24.12 24.10
N ALA A 676 16.05 -25.32 23.54
CA ALA A 676 16.89 -25.81 22.45
C ALA A 676 16.05 -25.92 21.17
N PHE A 677 16.54 -25.28 20.11
CA PHE A 677 15.88 -25.23 18.79
C PHE A 677 16.75 -25.90 17.72
N PRO A 678 16.90 -27.24 17.71
CA PRO A 678 17.88 -27.92 16.86
C PRO A 678 17.71 -27.67 15.36
N ASN A 679 16.51 -27.31 14.90
CA ASN A 679 16.21 -27.05 13.50
C ASN A 679 15.98 -25.57 13.17
N LEU A 680 16.34 -24.64 14.07
CA LEU A 680 16.13 -23.22 13.83
C LEU A 680 16.96 -22.72 12.65
N ARG A 681 16.28 -22.16 11.65
CA ARG A 681 16.87 -21.63 10.42
C ARG A 681 16.77 -20.11 10.33
N ARG A 682 15.72 -19.53 10.91
CA ARG A 682 15.43 -18.10 10.85
C ARG A 682 15.16 -17.57 12.25
N LEU A 683 15.91 -16.55 12.64
CA LEU A 683 15.73 -15.86 13.91
C LEU A 683 15.57 -14.38 13.65
N LEU A 684 14.44 -13.81 14.06
CA LEU A 684 14.22 -12.36 14.08
C LEU A 684 14.16 -11.90 15.52
N LEU A 685 15.01 -10.94 15.86
CA LEU A 685 14.98 -10.26 17.14
C LEU A 685 14.61 -8.80 16.88
N SER A 686 13.52 -8.34 17.49
CA SER A 686 13.13 -6.93 17.46
C SER A 686 13.15 -6.37 18.87
N GLY A 687 13.61 -5.14 19.06
CA GLY A 687 13.59 -4.51 20.38
C GLY A 687 14.29 -3.17 20.42
N HIS A 688 13.89 -2.32 21.38
CA HIS A 688 14.36 -0.93 21.49
C HIS A 688 15.85 -0.78 21.83
N ARG A 689 16.53 -1.87 22.24
CA ARG A 689 17.92 -1.87 22.70
C ARG A 689 18.82 -2.84 21.94
N LEU A 690 18.47 -3.16 20.69
CA LEU A 690 19.29 -4.01 19.84
C LEU A 690 20.34 -3.20 19.06
N PRO A 691 21.58 -3.68 18.93
CA PRO A 691 22.21 -4.78 19.67
C PRO A 691 22.71 -4.34 21.07
N SER A 692 22.61 -5.21 22.09
CA SER A 692 23.31 -5.06 23.37
C SER A 692 24.18 -6.28 23.68
N ALA A 693 25.24 -6.13 24.47
CA ALA A 693 26.15 -7.22 24.85
C ALA A 693 25.41 -8.42 25.50
N ILE A 694 24.31 -8.13 26.18
CA ILE A 694 23.43 -9.13 26.80
C ILE A 694 22.75 -9.99 25.70
N VAL A 695 22.25 -9.37 24.63
CA VAL A 695 21.63 -10.10 23.51
C VAL A 695 22.65 -11.00 22.84
N ILE A 696 23.87 -10.50 22.61
CA ILE A 696 24.95 -11.29 22.00
C ILE A 696 25.29 -12.51 22.87
N THR A 697 25.33 -12.33 24.20
CA THR A 697 25.55 -13.42 25.15
C THR A 697 24.45 -14.47 25.07
N HIS A 698 23.17 -14.06 25.06
CA HIS A 698 22.04 -14.98 24.93
C HIS A 698 22.00 -15.67 23.56
N LEU A 699 22.35 -14.97 22.49
CA LEU A 699 22.47 -15.55 21.14
C LEU A 699 23.57 -16.61 21.09
N ARG A 700 24.74 -16.34 21.71
CA ARG A 700 25.84 -17.32 21.78
C ARG A 700 25.39 -18.56 22.55
N GLN A 701 24.80 -18.37 23.73
CA GLN A 701 24.29 -19.48 24.53
C GLN A 701 23.22 -20.27 23.79
N LEU A 702 22.32 -19.60 23.06
CA LEU A 702 21.32 -20.24 22.22
C LEU A 702 21.96 -21.09 21.12
N MET A 703 22.98 -20.56 20.44
CA MET A 703 23.69 -21.29 19.39
C MET A 703 24.42 -22.51 19.93
N GLU A 704 25.04 -22.40 21.11
CA GLU A 704 25.73 -23.49 21.79
C GLU A 704 24.77 -24.57 22.27
N SER A 705 23.63 -24.19 22.87
CA SER A 705 22.64 -25.13 23.39
C SER A 705 21.86 -25.83 22.28
N SER A 706 21.48 -25.08 21.24
CA SER A 706 20.61 -25.57 20.18
C SER A 706 21.35 -26.28 19.06
N LYS A 707 22.63 -25.96 18.82
CA LYS A 707 23.40 -26.46 17.67
C LYS A 707 22.66 -26.31 16.34
N CYS A 708 21.93 -25.20 16.18
CA CYS A 708 20.98 -25.01 15.09
C CYS A 708 21.64 -24.52 13.78
N PRO A 709 21.10 -24.90 12.61
CA PRO A 709 21.61 -24.47 11.30
C PRO A 709 21.07 -23.08 10.89
N LEU A 710 21.34 -22.05 11.69
CA LEU A 710 20.80 -20.71 11.47
C LEU A 710 21.30 -20.11 10.14
N LYS A 711 20.38 -19.94 9.18
CA LYS A 711 20.64 -19.36 7.85
C LYS A 711 20.43 -17.85 7.82
N THR A 712 19.53 -17.35 8.65
CA THR A 712 19.04 -15.98 8.58
C THR A 712 18.85 -15.42 9.97
N LEU A 713 19.53 -14.31 10.27
CA LEU A 713 19.42 -13.56 11.52
C LEU A 713 19.02 -12.12 11.20
N TRP A 714 17.87 -11.69 11.71
CA TRP A 714 17.34 -10.34 11.51
C TRP A 714 17.36 -9.63 12.87
N LEU A 715 18.01 -8.48 12.94
CA LEU A 715 18.06 -7.64 14.13
C LEU A 715 17.40 -6.31 13.77
N THR A 716 16.29 -6.00 14.40
CA THR A 716 15.53 -4.77 14.14
C THR A 716 15.43 -3.94 15.40
N THR A 717 15.78 -2.67 15.33
CA THR A 717 15.49 -1.71 16.40
C THR A 717 14.05 -1.25 16.24
N ALA A 718 13.17 -1.69 17.14
CA ALA A 718 11.81 -1.13 17.19
C ALA A 718 11.93 0.35 17.62
N SER A 719 11.34 1.29 16.88
CA SER A 719 11.20 2.67 17.37
C SER A 719 9.96 2.74 18.27
N SER A 720 10.10 3.28 19.48
CA SER A 720 9.05 3.26 20.52
C SER A 720 7.87 4.21 20.24
N SER A 721 7.86 4.92 19.11
CA SER A 721 6.94 6.02 18.85
C SER A 721 5.96 5.78 17.70
N ASP A 722 6.01 4.61 17.04
CA ASP A 722 5.09 4.33 15.94
C ASP A 722 4.14 3.18 16.31
N PRO A 723 2.91 3.48 16.78
CA PRO A 723 1.88 2.46 16.93
C PRO A 723 1.56 1.74 15.60
N GLY A 724 1.96 2.30 14.45
CA GLY A 724 1.86 1.66 13.14
C GLY A 724 2.81 0.49 12.91
N TRP A 725 3.88 0.31 13.72
CA TRP A 725 4.73 -0.89 13.64
C TRP A 725 4.04 -2.15 14.18
N TYR A 726 3.06 -2.01 15.07
CA TYR A 726 2.18 -3.12 15.46
C TYR A 726 1.21 -3.52 14.32
N ASP A 727 1.09 -2.67 13.29
CA ASP A 727 0.28 -2.84 12.09
C ASP A 727 1.12 -3.28 10.87
N TRP A 728 2.22 -4.03 11.09
CA TRP A 728 2.51 -5.13 10.15
C TRP A 728 1.24 -5.94 10.11
N THR A 729 0.39 -5.72 9.10
CA THR A 729 -0.87 -6.44 9.03
C THR A 729 -0.53 -7.90 9.10
N GLU A 730 -1.19 -8.61 10.01
CA GLU A 730 -1.08 -10.07 10.10
C GLU A 730 -1.21 -10.72 8.71
N ASP A 731 -1.95 -10.06 7.81
CA ASP A 731 -2.05 -10.36 6.40
C ASP A 731 -0.69 -10.52 5.69
N GLU A 732 0.33 -9.67 5.91
CA GLU A 732 1.65 -9.86 5.27
C GLU A 732 2.38 -11.11 5.79
N TRP A 733 2.28 -11.41 7.09
CA TRP A 733 2.90 -12.61 7.67
C TRP A 733 2.22 -13.90 7.18
N TRP A 734 0.88 -13.93 7.20
CA TRP A 734 0.08 -15.03 6.67
C TRP A 734 0.28 -15.21 5.16
N THR A 735 0.35 -14.12 4.40
CA THR A 735 0.53 -14.16 2.94
C THR A 735 1.94 -14.62 2.56
N GLN A 736 2.98 -14.24 3.32
CA GLN A 736 4.35 -14.69 3.06
C GLN A 736 4.63 -16.15 3.49
N SER A 737 3.98 -16.64 4.55
CA SER A 737 4.08 -18.06 4.95
C SER A 737 3.35 -19.00 3.97
N LEU A 738 2.20 -18.60 3.42
CA LEU A 738 1.46 -19.40 2.44
C LEU A 738 2.05 -19.35 1.02
N LYS A 739 2.57 -18.20 0.55
CA LYS A 739 3.16 -18.06 -0.81
C LYS A 739 4.46 -18.83 -1.02
N ARG A 740 5.10 -19.38 0.02
CA ARG A 740 6.41 -20.07 -0.09
C ARG A 740 6.36 -21.60 -0.04
N ASN A 741 5.21 -22.20 0.24
CA ASN A 741 5.05 -23.67 0.13
C ASN A 741 4.85 -24.15 -1.32
N SER A 742 4.75 -23.26 -2.32
CA SER A 742 4.61 -23.61 -3.75
C SER A 742 5.87 -23.36 -4.60
N ALA A 743 6.97 -22.89 -3.99
CA ALA A 743 8.25 -22.69 -4.67
C ALA A 743 9.37 -23.33 -3.85
N SER A 744 9.48 -24.66 -3.92
CA SER A 744 10.67 -25.38 -3.51
C SER A 744 11.55 -25.63 -4.73
N ASP A 745 12.59 -24.81 -4.88
CA ASP A 745 13.93 -25.19 -5.36
C ASP A 745 14.94 -24.11 -4.95
#